data_AF-A0A9E3CPR2-F1
#
_entry.id   AF-A0A9E3CPR2-F1
#
_cell.length_a   1.000
_cell.length_b   1.000
_cell.length_c   1.000
_cell.angle_alpha   90.00
_cell.angle_beta   90.00
_cell.angle_gamma   90.00
#
_symmetry.space_group_name_H-M   'P 1'
#
loop_
_entity.id
_entity.type
_entity.pdbx_description
1 polymer ?
#
loop_
_entity_poly.entity_id
_entity_poly.type
_entity_poly.pdbx_seq_one_letter_code
_entity_poly.pdbx_strand_id
1 'polypeptide(L)'
;MSESPILNRKLHCLLIGVDCYMPNRLPDGGCYQSLAGCVRDIGRVETFLKKLGVPDAQITKLTATDTGAETPSEPEDRWPTYENIVAAFQRLIRDAREGEQVYVHYSGHGGRTVTGFPELKGADGLDESLVPTDIGRAGTRYLRDVEMAYLLQQMVEKKLVATIVFDSCHSGGATRGLGGATARGIPSIDTTERPAESLVATREELARVWRAVPPGRTRNAELGARWVPEMDSVLLLAACRANEVANETEFAEGERNGALTYWLLDSLKQVGSGLTFKMLHDRILGKVRAQFPSQTPQLHGDGARVVFDVNRAPRPASVRVLEVDRARYRLKLEAGKAQGVGAGSNFAVYAAQAADFTNAAERLALASVTSVEATTSWAELADGGDLSSVEEGAQAILLDAGALKLRGRIRLVKQDGLPASFSQEAALQKAAAEIEGSNWVRAAKDGEGADYQVAVNANGEYEVWDATGQLISNLRPALKVEDADAAAGLVKRLVHLTKYRNVKLIDNSDAHATLARQLTVELEGAEAPGGEYVLEVGESATLRVTNNSPKVLNLTIFDLQPDWGVKKVYPSDADSEILDPGRSLELPLTDVSLPEGYAEGVDAVKVFATVEPTSFNWLELPALDQPNVRSLKRSPSNPLEQLMAGFAADAPPPNLRAFNLNAPAAATWTAAQLEFRVRRPVQAPRHVREPALSLLQAAIEETSAAGVRRARAAGGAPATRAGVGDTDIEAVTDYWLDPPPAGQRSVIDTAKYCAGVLARMGKEFWNAWHGDRAEYEALKAALTARFTDCDLRFVEALARYLEFLESKGEVPYRRWQNLSDFVVEGKLPADASVGVVADWGTGQPEAVEVLRQVKRHDPRVVVHLGDVYYAGTAYEMENYFYLPWRQVLQPETSGVASFALPGNHDLYSGGRPFYDLLDKFGQPASYFCLRNEHWQLIGLDTALHDRLGGPPTSLEPSELDWLRDKVENSGGRRTILLSHHQLFSTNEKFGGKSYNENLYGQVAPLLPRVDLWLWGHEHDLVVFGDHMGLRRGRCVGGSAFPVGKYEQPAVPQNPDVPFNRQVALGKGSAFYQHCYAVVRLDGPRATASYYEDSEGGRLLFEEELE
;
A
#
# COMPACT_ATOMS: atom_id res chain seq x y z
N MET A 1 -40.28 2.30 -43.12
CA MET A 1 -38.83 2.52 -43.22
C MET A 1 -38.51 3.77 -42.41
N SER A 2 -37.92 3.58 -41.23
CA SER A 2 -37.23 4.63 -40.47
C SER A 2 -35.94 4.01 -39.96
N GLU A 3 -34.82 4.40 -40.56
CA GLU A 3 -33.47 4.03 -40.14
C GLU A 3 -33.16 4.75 -38.82
N SER A 4 -32.96 4.00 -37.73
CA SER A 4 -32.25 4.48 -36.54
C SER A 4 -30.83 3.90 -36.59
N PRO A 5 -29.76 4.70 -36.45
CA PRO A 5 -28.41 4.16 -36.43
C PRO A 5 -28.17 3.47 -35.08
N ILE A 6 -27.90 2.17 -35.10
CA ILE A 6 -27.51 1.38 -33.92
C ILE A 6 -26.15 1.85 -33.37
N LEU A 7 -25.34 2.51 -34.20
CA LEU A 7 -24.02 3.02 -33.86
C LEU A 7 -24.08 4.53 -33.55
N ASN A 8 -23.84 4.90 -32.30
CA ASN A 8 -23.77 6.31 -31.87
C ASN A 8 -22.45 7.02 -32.28
N ARG A 9 -21.45 6.26 -32.74
CA ARG A 9 -20.11 6.75 -33.13
C ARG A 9 -19.54 5.92 -34.28
N LYS A 10 -18.51 6.45 -34.94
CA LYS A 10 -17.76 5.76 -36.00
C LYS A 10 -17.04 4.53 -35.42
N LEU A 11 -17.13 3.40 -36.11
CA LEU A 11 -16.55 2.11 -35.73
C LEU A 11 -15.57 1.65 -36.80
N HIS A 12 -14.27 1.63 -36.48
CA HIS A 12 -13.23 1.15 -37.39
C HIS A 12 -12.89 -0.31 -37.08
N CYS A 13 -12.85 -1.15 -38.12
CA CYS A 13 -12.73 -2.60 -37.97
C CYS A 13 -11.47 -3.14 -38.65
N LEU A 14 -10.74 -4.01 -37.96
CA LEU A 14 -9.65 -4.82 -38.52
C LEU A 14 -9.99 -6.30 -38.36
N LEU A 15 -10.13 -7.00 -39.49
CA LEU A 15 -10.53 -8.40 -39.54
C LEU A 15 -9.40 -9.24 -40.14
N ILE A 16 -8.92 -10.24 -39.41
CA ILE A 16 -7.74 -11.05 -39.77
C ILE A 16 -8.12 -12.53 -39.69
N GLY A 17 -8.05 -13.25 -40.81
CA GLY A 17 -8.42 -14.67 -40.89
C GLY A 17 -7.36 -15.50 -41.60
N VAL A 18 -6.84 -16.55 -40.95
CA VAL A 18 -5.75 -17.37 -41.50
C VAL A 18 -6.17 -18.83 -41.60
N ASP A 19 -6.47 -19.28 -42.80
CA ASP A 19 -6.68 -20.70 -43.10
C ASP A 19 -5.43 -21.32 -43.74
N CYS A 20 -4.80 -20.64 -44.69
CA CYS A 20 -3.57 -21.10 -45.34
C CYS A 20 -2.33 -20.69 -44.52
N TYR A 21 -1.55 -21.67 -44.09
CA TYR A 21 -0.20 -21.48 -43.54
C TYR A 21 0.83 -21.96 -44.57
N MET A 22 1.72 -21.06 -45.00
CA MET A 22 2.79 -21.43 -45.93
C MET A 22 3.66 -22.54 -45.33
N PRO A 23 4.36 -23.34 -46.18
CA PRO A 23 5.19 -24.44 -45.71
C PRO A 23 6.10 -24.05 -44.55
N ASN A 24 5.85 -24.65 -43.38
CA ASN A 24 6.54 -24.34 -42.13
C ASN A 24 6.93 -25.64 -41.42
N ARG A 25 8.04 -25.60 -40.67
CA ARG A 25 8.54 -26.74 -39.89
C ARG A 25 9.15 -26.22 -38.59
N LEU A 26 8.71 -26.80 -37.48
CA LEU A 26 9.18 -26.46 -36.15
C LEU A 26 10.33 -27.37 -35.70
N PRO A 27 11.10 -26.97 -34.68
CA PRO A 27 12.28 -27.70 -34.22
C PRO A 27 12.00 -29.14 -33.76
N ASP A 28 10.80 -29.42 -33.25
CA ASP A 28 10.36 -30.76 -32.82
C ASP A 28 9.77 -31.61 -33.96
N GLY A 29 9.79 -31.09 -35.20
CA GLY A 29 9.19 -31.73 -36.37
C GLY A 29 7.71 -31.42 -36.58
N GLY A 30 7.08 -30.62 -35.71
CA GLY A 30 5.72 -30.12 -35.89
C GLY A 30 5.57 -29.08 -36.99
N CYS A 31 4.33 -28.71 -37.31
CA CYS A 31 3.99 -27.59 -38.19
C CYS A 31 2.61 -27.02 -37.84
N TYR A 32 2.39 -25.75 -38.13
CA TYR A 32 1.07 -25.12 -38.19
C TYR A 32 0.35 -25.60 -39.46
N GLN A 33 -0.70 -26.39 -39.28
CA GLN A 33 -1.48 -26.95 -40.37
C GLN A 33 -2.49 -25.93 -40.90
N SER A 34 -2.88 -26.05 -42.17
CA SER A 34 -3.96 -25.23 -42.70
C SER A 34 -5.29 -25.52 -41.99
N LEU A 35 -6.05 -24.46 -41.71
CA LEU A 35 -7.37 -24.47 -41.11
C LEU A 35 -8.45 -24.29 -42.20
N ALA A 36 -9.74 -24.44 -41.86
CA ALA A 36 -10.82 -24.36 -42.85
C ALA A 36 -12.00 -23.45 -42.44
N GLY A 37 -11.93 -22.83 -41.26
CA GLY A 37 -13.00 -22.05 -40.69
C GLY A 37 -12.65 -20.59 -40.41
N CYS A 38 -11.39 -20.20 -40.44
CA CYS A 38 -10.95 -18.88 -39.97
C CYS A 38 -11.30 -17.76 -40.95
N VAL A 39 -11.12 -17.96 -42.25
CA VAL A 39 -11.54 -16.97 -43.25
C VAL A 39 -13.07 -16.88 -43.29
N ARG A 40 -13.75 -18.01 -43.07
CA ARG A 40 -15.22 -18.06 -42.99
C ARG A 40 -15.74 -17.28 -41.77
N ASP A 41 -15.13 -17.47 -40.60
CA ASP A 41 -15.43 -16.70 -39.38
C ASP A 41 -15.38 -15.19 -39.66
N ILE A 42 -14.29 -14.74 -40.28
CA ILE A 42 -14.12 -13.33 -40.69
C ILE A 42 -15.20 -12.87 -41.68
N GLY A 43 -15.58 -13.69 -42.66
CA GLY A 43 -16.67 -13.37 -43.58
C GLY A 43 -18.03 -13.20 -42.90
N ARG A 44 -18.32 -14.02 -41.88
CA ARG A 44 -19.55 -13.91 -41.08
C ARG A 44 -19.53 -12.66 -40.19
N VAL A 45 -18.39 -12.35 -39.59
CA VAL A 45 -18.20 -11.12 -38.80
C VAL A 45 -18.35 -9.87 -39.68
N GLU A 46 -17.73 -9.86 -40.87
CA GLU A 46 -17.89 -8.77 -41.85
C GLU A 46 -19.38 -8.58 -42.22
N THR A 47 -20.10 -9.66 -42.50
CA THR A 47 -21.53 -9.62 -42.83
C THR A 47 -22.35 -9.04 -41.69
N PHE A 48 -22.03 -9.41 -40.45
CA PHE A 48 -22.69 -8.87 -39.26
C PHE A 48 -22.40 -7.37 -39.07
N LEU A 49 -21.15 -6.93 -39.20
CA LEU A 49 -20.76 -5.52 -39.10
C LEU A 49 -21.45 -4.66 -40.17
N LYS A 50 -21.57 -5.15 -41.41
CA LYS A 50 -22.31 -4.46 -42.48
C LYS A 50 -23.80 -4.33 -42.16
N LYS A 51 -24.40 -5.36 -41.55
CA LYS A 51 -25.79 -5.28 -41.06
C LYS A 51 -25.98 -4.27 -39.94
N LEU A 52 -24.95 -4.02 -39.13
CA LEU A 52 -24.94 -2.94 -38.14
C LEU A 52 -24.73 -1.54 -38.75
N GLY A 53 -24.50 -1.44 -40.06
CA GLY A 53 -24.31 -0.17 -40.78
C GLY A 53 -22.86 0.31 -40.85
N VAL A 54 -21.86 -0.54 -40.58
CA VAL A 54 -20.45 -0.19 -40.75
C VAL A 54 -20.10 -0.08 -42.24
N PRO A 55 -19.63 1.08 -42.76
CA PRO A 55 -19.24 1.23 -44.16
C PRO A 55 -18.00 0.43 -44.53
N ASP A 56 -17.91 -0.05 -45.78
CA ASP A 56 -16.75 -0.80 -46.30
C ASP A 56 -15.42 -0.05 -46.11
N ALA A 57 -15.42 1.29 -46.23
CA ALA A 57 -14.23 2.12 -46.04
C ALA A 57 -13.66 2.07 -44.61
N GLN A 58 -14.44 1.58 -43.63
CA GLN A 58 -14.05 1.43 -42.23
C GLN A 58 -13.65 -0.01 -41.88
N ILE A 59 -13.74 -0.95 -42.83
CA ILE A 59 -13.38 -2.35 -42.63
C ILE A 59 -12.09 -2.65 -43.38
N THR A 60 -11.01 -2.94 -42.65
CA THR A 60 -9.77 -3.48 -43.22
C THR A 60 -9.75 -4.99 -43.01
N LYS A 61 -9.49 -5.75 -44.08
CA LYS A 61 -9.52 -7.21 -44.07
C LYS A 61 -8.21 -7.80 -44.60
N LEU A 62 -7.60 -8.68 -43.81
CA LEU A 62 -6.46 -9.51 -44.19
C LEU A 62 -6.88 -10.98 -44.09
N THR A 63 -6.87 -11.71 -45.20
CA THR A 63 -7.28 -13.12 -45.21
C THR A 63 -6.33 -13.99 -46.01
N ALA A 64 -6.17 -15.24 -45.58
CA ALA A 64 -5.42 -16.25 -46.28
C ALA A 64 -6.27 -17.52 -46.42
N THR A 65 -7.00 -17.64 -47.53
CA THR A 65 -7.85 -18.80 -47.82
C THR A 65 -7.00 -19.97 -48.30
N ASP A 66 -7.19 -21.14 -47.70
CA ASP A 66 -6.58 -22.38 -48.19
C ASP A 66 -7.38 -22.95 -49.37
N THR A 67 -6.68 -23.21 -50.47
CA THR A 67 -7.22 -23.85 -51.68
C THR A 67 -6.49 -25.16 -52.01
N GLY A 68 -5.64 -25.63 -51.10
CA GLY A 68 -4.71 -26.76 -51.32
C GLY A 68 -3.41 -26.36 -52.02
N ALA A 69 -3.18 -25.07 -52.26
CA ALA A 69 -1.93 -24.52 -52.79
C ALA A 69 -0.95 -24.15 -51.65
N GLU A 70 0.35 -24.00 -51.96
CA GLU A 70 1.37 -23.61 -50.97
C GLU A 70 1.28 -22.14 -50.52
N THR A 71 0.47 -21.32 -51.19
CA THR A 71 0.27 -19.90 -50.89
C THR A 71 -1.23 -19.54 -50.89
N PRO A 72 -1.64 -18.48 -50.16
CA PRO A 72 -3.04 -18.09 -50.10
C PRO A 72 -3.60 -17.61 -51.45
N SER A 73 -4.92 -17.70 -51.61
CA SER A 73 -5.62 -17.31 -52.86
C SER A 73 -5.74 -15.80 -53.08
N GLU A 74 -5.66 -15.03 -52.00
CA GLU A 74 -5.79 -13.58 -52.00
C GLU A 74 -4.54 -12.91 -52.61
N PRO A 75 -4.62 -11.63 -53.00
CA PRO A 75 -3.44 -10.82 -53.35
C PRO A 75 -2.47 -10.65 -52.16
N GLU A 76 -1.16 -10.54 -52.43
CA GLU A 76 -0.11 -10.46 -51.40
C GLU A 76 -0.30 -9.29 -50.41
N ASP A 77 -0.82 -8.15 -50.87
CA ASP A 77 -1.11 -6.97 -50.03
C ASP A 77 -2.26 -7.20 -49.04
N ARG A 78 -3.01 -8.30 -49.20
CA ARG A 78 -4.10 -8.72 -48.30
C ARG A 78 -3.77 -9.95 -47.49
N TRP A 79 -2.57 -10.51 -47.66
CA TRP A 79 -2.14 -11.63 -46.85
C TRP A 79 -1.92 -11.19 -45.39
N PRO A 80 -2.29 -12.01 -44.41
CA PRO A 80 -2.03 -11.76 -43.00
C PRO A 80 -0.57 -12.14 -42.66
N THR A 81 0.39 -11.46 -43.30
CA THR A 81 1.81 -11.50 -42.95
C THR A 81 2.08 -10.62 -41.74
N TYR A 82 3.22 -10.82 -41.05
CA TYR A 82 3.60 -9.98 -39.91
C TYR A 82 3.58 -8.48 -40.29
N GLU A 83 4.20 -8.13 -41.41
CA GLU A 83 4.30 -6.76 -41.91
C GLU A 83 2.92 -6.15 -42.19
N ASN A 84 2.03 -6.89 -42.85
CA ASN A 84 0.70 -6.41 -43.19
C ASN A 84 -0.19 -6.26 -41.94
N ILE A 85 -0.09 -7.19 -40.99
CA ILE A 85 -0.82 -7.11 -39.72
C ILE A 85 -0.39 -5.86 -38.94
N VAL A 86 0.93 -5.65 -38.76
CA VAL A 86 1.46 -4.47 -38.06
C VAL A 86 1.04 -3.18 -38.75
N ALA A 87 1.17 -3.11 -40.08
CA ALA A 87 0.76 -1.94 -40.86
C ALA A 87 -0.75 -1.66 -40.73
N ALA A 88 -1.59 -2.71 -40.67
CA ALA A 88 -3.03 -2.58 -40.49
C ALA A 88 -3.39 -2.06 -39.10
N PHE A 89 -2.75 -2.53 -38.04
CA PHE A 89 -2.92 -1.98 -36.68
C PHE A 89 -2.49 -0.51 -36.61
N GLN A 90 -1.30 -0.17 -37.13
CA GLN A 90 -0.81 1.21 -37.13
C GLN A 90 -1.74 2.14 -37.94
N ARG A 91 -2.27 1.66 -39.08
CA ARG A 91 -3.28 2.37 -39.86
C ARG A 91 -4.57 2.58 -39.07
N LEU A 92 -5.08 1.54 -38.43
CA LEU A 92 -6.30 1.57 -37.63
C LEU A 92 -6.19 2.62 -36.51
N ILE A 93 -5.08 2.57 -35.76
CA ILE A 93 -4.79 3.52 -34.67
C ILE A 93 -4.68 4.94 -35.22
N ARG A 94 -3.97 5.15 -36.33
CA ARG A 94 -3.79 6.47 -36.96
C ARG A 94 -5.11 7.07 -37.45
N ASP A 95 -5.93 6.28 -38.13
CA ASP A 95 -7.13 6.75 -38.83
C ASP A 95 -8.33 6.98 -37.87
N ALA A 96 -8.38 6.29 -36.72
CA ALA A 96 -9.38 6.50 -35.67
C ALA A 96 -9.13 7.78 -34.86
N ARG A 97 -10.18 8.44 -34.36
CA ARG A 97 -10.10 9.66 -33.54
C ARG A 97 -10.50 9.41 -32.08
N GLU A 98 -10.12 10.33 -31.19
CA GLU A 98 -10.47 10.29 -29.76
C GLU A 98 -11.96 9.98 -29.54
N GLY A 99 -12.26 8.96 -28.72
CA GLY A 99 -13.61 8.51 -28.41
C GLY A 99 -14.32 7.71 -29.52
N GLU A 100 -13.72 7.50 -30.69
CA GLU A 100 -14.24 6.56 -31.69
C GLU A 100 -14.01 5.11 -31.27
N GLN A 101 -14.80 4.20 -31.85
CA GLN A 101 -14.73 2.79 -31.52
C GLN A 101 -13.81 2.03 -32.48
N VAL A 102 -13.11 1.03 -31.95
CA VAL A 102 -12.25 0.13 -32.71
C VAL A 102 -12.67 -1.31 -32.44
N TYR A 103 -12.82 -2.12 -33.48
CA TYR A 103 -13.09 -3.55 -33.38
C TYR A 103 -12.03 -4.35 -34.12
N VAL A 104 -11.30 -5.21 -33.41
CA VAL A 104 -10.30 -6.10 -33.99
C VAL A 104 -10.76 -7.54 -33.80
N HIS A 105 -10.74 -8.33 -34.86
CA HIS A 105 -11.08 -9.75 -34.81
C HIS A 105 -9.98 -10.56 -35.50
N TYR A 106 -9.36 -11.45 -34.75
CA TYR A 106 -8.38 -12.42 -35.27
C TYR A 106 -8.93 -13.83 -35.13
N SER A 107 -8.88 -14.59 -36.22
CA SER A 107 -9.18 -16.02 -36.25
C SER A 107 -8.03 -16.76 -36.94
N GLY A 108 -7.40 -17.70 -36.25
CA GLY A 108 -6.24 -18.42 -36.74
C GLY A 108 -5.50 -19.18 -35.63
N HIS A 109 -4.28 -19.63 -35.92
CA HIS A 109 -3.38 -20.20 -34.93
C HIS A 109 -2.86 -19.17 -33.93
N GLY A 110 -2.76 -19.57 -32.67
CA GLY A 110 -1.86 -18.97 -31.68
C GLY A 110 -0.65 -19.87 -31.44
N GLY A 111 0.48 -19.25 -31.11
CA GLY A 111 1.77 -19.94 -30.96
C GLY A 111 2.58 -19.45 -29.76
N ARG A 112 3.58 -20.25 -29.40
CA ARG A 112 4.54 -19.96 -28.34
C ARG A 112 5.95 -19.99 -28.89
N THR A 113 6.74 -18.99 -28.55
CA THR A 113 8.15 -18.92 -28.95
C THR A 113 9.02 -18.41 -27.81
N VAL A 114 10.33 -18.67 -27.89
CA VAL A 114 11.30 -18.13 -26.93
C VAL A 114 11.24 -16.60 -26.97
N THR A 115 11.27 -15.99 -25.78
CA THR A 115 11.12 -14.54 -25.68
C THR A 115 12.25 -13.80 -26.38
N GLY A 116 11.89 -12.76 -27.12
CA GLY A 116 12.86 -11.81 -27.67
C GLY A 116 13.38 -10.83 -26.63
N PHE A 117 12.81 -10.83 -25.41
CA PHE A 117 12.99 -9.83 -24.36
C PHE A 117 13.35 -10.48 -23.00
N PRO A 118 14.51 -11.15 -22.89
CA PRO A 118 14.93 -11.83 -21.66
C PRO A 118 15.06 -10.88 -20.46
N GLU A 119 15.35 -9.59 -20.69
CA GLU A 119 15.38 -8.54 -19.67
C GLU A 119 14.00 -8.21 -19.06
N LEU A 120 12.91 -8.64 -19.69
CA LEU A 120 11.54 -8.44 -19.22
C LEU A 120 10.94 -9.72 -18.63
N LYS A 121 11.26 -10.88 -19.22
CA LYS A 121 10.61 -12.17 -18.92
C LYS A 121 11.54 -13.25 -18.36
N GLY A 122 12.82 -12.94 -18.20
CA GLY A 122 13.84 -13.90 -17.77
C GLY A 122 14.46 -14.67 -18.94
N ALA A 123 15.60 -15.31 -18.69
CA ALA A 123 16.37 -16.03 -19.72
C ALA A 123 15.59 -17.19 -20.37
N ASP A 124 14.71 -17.84 -19.61
CA ASP A 124 13.84 -18.94 -20.07
C ASP A 124 12.40 -18.47 -20.36
N GLY A 125 12.18 -17.16 -20.51
CA GLY A 125 10.88 -16.57 -20.77
C GLY A 125 10.30 -16.98 -22.13
N LEU A 126 8.97 -17.05 -22.21
CA LEU A 126 8.24 -17.36 -23.43
C LEU A 126 7.34 -16.18 -23.84
N ASP A 127 7.17 -16.00 -25.15
CA ASP A 127 6.17 -15.09 -25.72
C ASP A 127 4.97 -15.90 -26.22
N GLU A 128 3.77 -15.44 -25.87
CA GLU A 128 2.55 -15.82 -26.57
C GLU A 128 2.40 -14.95 -27.81
N SER A 129 1.91 -15.51 -28.91
CA SER A 129 1.90 -14.80 -30.19
C SER A 129 0.79 -15.20 -31.14
N LEU A 130 0.36 -14.24 -31.97
CA LEU A 130 -0.43 -14.53 -33.17
C LEU A 130 0.51 -15.06 -34.26
N VAL A 131 0.04 -16.05 -35.03
CA VAL A 131 0.84 -16.73 -36.06
C VAL A 131 0.46 -16.23 -37.46
N PRO A 132 1.35 -15.47 -38.13
CA PRO A 132 1.12 -15.01 -39.50
C PRO A 132 1.14 -16.16 -40.51
N THR A 133 0.52 -15.95 -41.69
CA THR A 133 0.47 -16.96 -42.77
C THR A 133 1.85 -17.36 -43.28
N ASP A 134 2.83 -16.45 -43.21
CA ASP A 134 4.17 -16.59 -43.78
C ASP A 134 5.24 -17.04 -42.78
N ILE A 135 4.84 -17.50 -41.59
CA ILE A 135 5.75 -17.88 -40.48
C ILE A 135 6.82 -18.93 -40.87
N GLY A 136 6.58 -19.67 -41.95
CA GLY A 136 7.50 -20.66 -42.52
C GLY A 136 8.64 -20.08 -43.38
N ARG A 137 8.57 -18.80 -43.79
CA ARG A 137 9.63 -18.14 -44.57
C ARG A 137 10.77 -17.68 -43.66
N ALA A 138 12.00 -17.76 -44.16
CA ALA A 138 13.17 -17.24 -43.45
C ALA A 138 13.05 -15.72 -43.20
N GLY A 139 13.39 -15.27 -41.99
CA GLY A 139 13.34 -13.84 -41.62
C GLY A 139 11.94 -13.33 -41.21
N THR A 140 10.93 -14.20 -41.14
CA THR A 140 9.59 -13.83 -40.66
C THR A 140 9.47 -13.93 -39.14
N ARG A 141 8.47 -13.22 -38.59
CA ARG A 141 8.28 -13.01 -37.16
C ARG A 141 6.89 -13.42 -36.73
N TYR A 142 6.77 -13.73 -35.44
CA TYR A 142 5.49 -13.75 -34.75
C TYR A 142 5.08 -12.32 -34.37
N LEU A 143 3.77 -12.07 -34.20
CA LEU A 143 3.32 -10.88 -33.48
C LEU A 143 3.23 -11.21 -31.99
N ARG A 144 4.21 -10.76 -31.22
CA ARG A 144 4.41 -11.12 -29.81
C ARG A 144 3.47 -10.34 -28.90
N ASP A 145 3.15 -10.90 -27.74
CA ASP A 145 2.40 -10.25 -26.66
C ASP A 145 3.00 -8.89 -26.23
N VAL A 146 4.32 -8.75 -26.17
CA VAL A 146 5.01 -7.48 -25.87
C VAL A 146 4.68 -6.39 -26.91
N GLU A 147 4.59 -6.78 -28.18
CA GLU A 147 4.24 -5.88 -29.28
C GLU A 147 2.76 -5.53 -29.25
N MET A 148 1.91 -6.52 -28.94
CA MET A 148 0.48 -6.32 -28.78
C MET A 148 0.17 -5.35 -27.63
N ALA A 149 0.83 -5.49 -26.47
CA ALA A 149 0.69 -4.57 -25.34
C ALA A 149 0.92 -3.10 -25.76
N TYR A 150 1.95 -2.86 -26.56
CA TYR A 150 2.25 -1.54 -27.10
C TYR A 150 1.14 -1.02 -28.02
N LEU A 151 0.65 -1.86 -28.94
CA LEU A 151 -0.46 -1.49 -29.83
C LEU A 151 -1.73 -1.13 -29.04
N LEU A 152 -2.02 -1.85 -27.95
CA LEU A 152 -3.15 -1.55 -27.07
C LEU A 152 -2.95 -0.23 -26.32
N GLN A 153 -1.76 -0.03 -25.74
CA GLN A 153 -1.40 1.23 -25.06
C GLN A 153 -1.59 2.43 -25.99
N GLN A 154 -1.19 2.33 -27.26
CA GLN A 154 -1.40 3.41 -28.24
C GLN A 154 -2.89 3.71 -28.48
N MET A 155 -3.76 2.70 -28.48
CA MET A 155 -5.21 2.92 -28.57
C MET A 155 -5.73 3.67 -27.33
N VAL A 156 -5.20 3.38 -26.15
CA VAL A 156 -5.61 3.99 -24.88
C VAL A 156 -5.10 5.41 -24.72
N GLU A 157 -3.85 5.69 -25.09
CA GLU A 157 -3.30 7.04 -25.12
C GLU A 157 -4.10 7.96 -26.03
N LYS A 158 -4.61 7.39 -27.14
CA LYS A 158 -5.52 8.09 -28.06
C LYS A 158 -6.99 8.07 -27.59
N LYS A 159 -7.27 7.46 -26.45
CA LYS A 159 -8.60 7.29 -25.82
C LYS A 159 -9.63 6.72 -26.79
N LEU A 160 -9.22 5.73 -27.58
CA LEU A 160 -10.10 4.94 -28.41
C LEU A 160 -10.86 3.93 -27.53
N VAL A 161 -12.06 3.55 -27.95
CA VAL A 161 -12.85 2.51 -27.29
C VAL A 161 -12.67 1.22 -28.08
N ALA A 162 -11.78 0.34 -27.63
CA ALA A 162 -11.37 -0.84 -28.39
C ALA A 162 -12.04 -2.13 -27.87
N THR A 163 -12.53 -2.95 -28.79
CA THR A 163 -12.95 -4.33 -28.56
C THR A 163 -12.11 -5.26 -29.42
N ILE A 164 -11.49 -6.26 -28.81
CA ILE A 164 -10.61 -7.21 -29.47
C ILE A 164 -11.14 -8.61 -29.23
N VAL A 165 -11.20 -9.41 -30.29
CA VAL A 165 -11.66 -10.80 -30.24
C VAL A 165 -10.59 -11.70 -30.84
N PHE A 166 -10.10 -12.64 -30.05
CA PHE A 166 -9.13 -13.66 -30.47
C PHE A 166 -9.76 -15.04 -30.45
N ASP A 167 -10.07 -15.56 -31.63
CA ASP A 167 -10.50 -16.94 -31.86
C ASP A 167 -9.30 -17.82 -32.23
N SER A 168 -8.40 -17.97 -31.26
CA SER A 168 -7.14 -18.70 -31.37
C SER A 168 -6.76 -19.34 -30.03
N CYS A 169 -5.91 -20.37 -30.03
CA CYS A 169 -5.39 -20.94 -28.79
C CYS A 169 -4.35 -20.01 -28.13
N HIS A 170 -4.38 -19.91 -26.80
CA HIS A 170 -3.23 -19.47 -26.02
C HIS A 170 -2.46 -20.73 -25.62
N SER A 171 -1.28 -20.94 -26.19
CA SER A 171 -0.56 -22.22 -26.14
C SER A 171 -0.09 -22.62 -24.72
N GLY A 172 -0.68 -23.70 -24.16
CA GLY A 172 -0.20 -24.25 -22.88
C GLY A 172 -0.87 -25.54 -22.39
N GLY A 173 -1.28 -26.47 -23.25
CA GLY A 173 -1.73 -27.80 -22.79
C GLY A 173 -2.48 -28.60 -23.84
N ALA A 174 -1.83 -29.59 -24.48
CA ALA A 174 -2.53 -30.52 -25.35
C ALA A 174 -3.10 -31.70 -24.56
N THR A 175 -4.42 -31.88 -24.61
CA THR A 175 -4.99 -33.23 -24.66
C THR A 175 -5.87 -33.37 -25.90
N ARG A 176 -5.82 -34.57 -26.50
CA ARG A 176 -6.46 -34.92 -27.77
C ARG A 176 -7.95 -34.61 -27.74
N GLY A 177 -8.44 -33.83 -28.72
CA GLY A 177 -9.86 -33.63 -28.95
C GLY A 177 -10.55 -34.96 -29.30
N LEU A 178 -11.55 -35.33 -28.50
CA LEU A 178 -12.47 -36.41 -28.83
C LEU A 178 -13.53 -35.85 -29.81
N GLY A 179 -13.69 -36.46 -30.98
CA GLY A 179 -14.88 -36.25 -31.82
C GLY A 179 -14.78 -35.26 -32.98
N GLY A 180 -13.73 -35.31 -33.81
CA GLY A 180 -13.72 -34.66 -35.14
C GLY A 180 -13.45 -33.14 -35.16
N ALA A 181 -13.25 -32.50 -34.01
CA ALA A 181 -12.84 -31.10 -33.90
C ALA A 181 -11.33 -30.91 -34.18
N THR A 182 -10.96 -29.82 -34.86
CA THR A 182 -9.56 -29.43 -35.09
C THR A 182 -9.15 -28.32 -34.13
N ALA A 183 -7.97 -28.44 -33.52
CA ALA A 183 -7.40 -27.45 -32.62
C ALA A 183 -6.81 -26.26 -33.40
N ARG A 184 -7.08 -25.03 -32.97
CA ARG A 184 -6.50 -23.79 -33.52
C ARG A 184 -5.16 -23.43 -32.88
N GLY A 185 -4.34 -24.43 -32.58
CA GLY A 185 -3.01 -24.26 -31.98
C GLY A 185 -2.25 -25.59 -31.90
N ILE A 186 -0.97 -25.51 -31.55
CA ILE A 186 -0.07 -26.66 -31.37
C ILE A 186 0.56 -26.64 -29.98
N PRO A 187 0.91 -27.81 -29.39
CA PRO A 187 1.55 -27.88 -28.08
C PRO A 187 3.04 -27.49 -28.08
N SER A 188 3.65 -27.34 -29.25
CA SER A 188 5.08 -27.13 -29.43
C SER A 188 5.50 -25.68 -29.17
N ILE A 189 6.66 -25.48 -28.54
CA ILE A 189 7.32 -24.18 -28.42
C ILE A 189 8.26 -24.03 -29.62
N ASP A 190 8.09 -22.96 -30.40
CA ASP A 190 9.02 -22.62 -31.48
C ASP A 190 10.31 -22.02 -30.89
N THR A 191 11.38 -22.81 -30.90
CA THR A 191 12.74 -22.37 -30.51
C THR A 191 13.58 -21.93 -31.71
N THR A 192 12.99 -21.83 -32.91
CA THR A 192 13.69 -21.31 -34.09
C THR A 192 14.14 -19.87 -33.83
N GLU A 193 15.41 -19.57 -34.14
CA GLU A 193 15.93 -18.21 -34.06
C GLU A 193 15.21 -17.32 -35.08
N ARG A 194 14.57 -16.26 -34.60
CA ARG A 194 13.82 -15.29 -35.40
C ARG A 194 14.33 -13.88 -35.12
N PRO A 195 14.17 -12.94 -36.07
CA PRO A 195 14.60 -11.57 -35.86
C PRO A 195 14.04 -10.97 -34.56
N ALA A 196 14.92 -10.32 -33.79
CA ALA A 196 14.57 -9.69 -32.52
C ALA A 196 14.06 -8.25 -32.68
N GLU A 197 14.30 -7.62 -33.84
CA GLU A 197 13.77 -6.29 -34.11
C GLU A 197 12.26 -6.33 -34.40
N SER A 198 11.53 -5.40 -33.79
CA SER A 198 10.09 -5.21 -33.97
C SER A 198 9.80 -4.09 -34.99
N LEU A 199 8.77 -4.28 -35.82
CA LEU A 199 8.20 -3.22 -36.67
C LEU A 199 7.13 -2.38 -35.96
N VAL A 200 6.76 -2.75 -34.72
CA VAL A 200 5.76 -2.04 -33.93
C VAL A 200 6.34 -0.80 -33.28
N ALA A 201 7.48 -0.95 -32.59
CA ALA A 201 8.19 0.13 -31.88
C ALA A 201 9.64 -0.26 -31.55
N THR A 202 10.46 0.67 -31.03
CA THR A 202 11.82 0.31 -30.61
C THR A 202 11.82 -0.60 -29.38
N ARG A 203 12.90 -1.36 -29.18
CA ARG A 203 13.04 -2.27 -28.03
C ARG A 203 12.85 -1.55 -26.70
N GLU A 204 13.39 -0.34 -26.57
CA GLU A 204 13.26 0.49 -25.38
C GLU A 204 11.81 0.93 -25.13
N GLU A 205 11.08 1.29 -26.18
CA GLU A 205 9.67 1.70 -26.08
C GLU A 205 8.76 0.53 -25.70
N LEU A 206 8.98 -0.63 -26.32
CA LEU A 206 8.29 -1.88 -25.98
C LEU A 206 8.56 -2.26 -24.51
N ALA A 207 9.82 -2.21 -24.09
CA ALA A 207 10.22 -2.49 -22.71
C ALA A 207 9.65 -1.47 -21.72
N ARG A 208 9.60 -0.18 -22.09
CA ARG A 208 9.01 0.87 -21.26
C ARG A 208 7.51 0.63 -21.08
N VAL A 209 6.77 0.38 -22.16
CA VAL A 209 5.33 0.11 -22.06
C VAL A 209 5.10 -1.15 -21.24
N TRP A 210 5.81 -2.24 -21.53
CA TRP A 210 5.68 -3.49 -20.77
C TRP A 210 5.94 -3.33 -19.26
N ARG A 211 6.90 -2.49 -18.87
CA ARG A 211 7.16 -2.17 -17.45
C ARG A 211 6.16 -1.17 -16.86
N ALA A 212 5.58 -0.31 -17.70
CA ALA A 212 4.61 0.71 -17.32
C ALA A 212 3.16 0.20 -17.31
N VAL A 213 2.87 -0.92 -17.98
CA VAL A 213 1.71 -1.75 -17.70
C VAL A 213 1.82 -2.09 -16.22
N PRO A 214 0.98 -1.51 -15.35
CA PRO A 214 1.02 -1.86 -13.95
C PRO A 214 0.83 -3.37 -13.88
N PRO A 215 1.58 -4.14 -13.06
CA PRO A 215 0.92 -5.31 -12.48
C PRO A 215 -0.38 -4.75 -11.90
N GLY A 216 -1.54 -5.26 -12.34
CA GLY A 216 -2.85 -4.62 -12.19
C GLY A 216 -2.94 -3.74 -10.94
N ARG A 217 -3.42 -2.50 -11.09
CA ARG A 217 -3.59 -1.55 -9.98
C ARG A 217 -4.82 -1.92 -9.15
N THR A 218 -4.80 -3.15 -8.67
CA THR A 218 -5.30 -3.58 -7.37
C THR A 218 -4.19 -4.46 -6.82
N ARG A 219 -3.81 -4.33 -5.54
CA ARG A 219 -3.00 -5.34 -4.83
C ARG A 219 -3.22 -6.71 -5.49
N ASN A 220 -2.18 -7.31 -6.09
CA ASN A 220 -2.09 -8.67 -6.65
C ASN A 220 -1.65 -8.79 -8.12
N ALA A 221 -0.62 -9.59 -8.37
CA ALA A 221 -0.12 -9.93 -9.71
C ALA A 221 -1.06 -10.86 -10.47
N GLU A 222 -1.49 -10.45 -11.64
CA GLU A 222 -2.25 -11.28 -12.56
C GLU A 222 -1.37 -12.30 -13.29
N LEU A 223 -1.61 -13.60 -13.05
CA LEU A 223 -1.26 -14.68 -13.98
C LEU A 223 -2.44 -14.87 -14.94
N GLY A 224 -2.68 -13.87 -15.77
CA GLY A 224 -3.58 -13.85 -16.90
C GLY A 224 -3.10 -12.74 -17.84
N ALA A 225 -2.91 -13.06 -19.14
CA ALA A 225 -2.41 -12.17 -20.20
C ALA A 225 -1.67 -10.89 -19.74
N ARG A 226 -0.42 -11.03 -19.25
CA ARG A 226 0.51 -9.99 -18.74
C ARG A 226 0.73 -8.75 -19.65
N TRP A 227 0.08 -8.74 -20.82
CA TRP A 227 0.19 -7.78 -21.90
C TRP A 227 -1.09 -6.94 -22.11
N VAL A 228 -2.22 -7.28 -21.47
CA VAL A 228 -3.44 -6.45 -21.50
C VAL A 228 -3.40 -5.54 -20.28
N PRO A 229 -3.18 -4.23 -20.44
CA PRO A 229 -3.12 -3.35 -19.29
C PRO A 229 -4.52 -3.13 -18.72
N GLU A 230 -4.65 -2.91 -17.41
CA GLU A 230 -5.91 -2.53 -16.74
C GLU A 230 -6.39 -1.18 -17.30
N MET A 231 -7.22 -1.24 -18.35
CA MET A 231 -7.60 -0.07 -19.14
C MET A 231 -9.10 -0.11 -19.41
N ASP A 232 -9.82 0.80 -18.74
CA ASP A 232 -11.26 1.01 -18.88
C ASP A 232 -11.78 1.13 -20.34
N SER A 233 -10.89 1.42 -21.30
CA SER A 233 -11.21 1.65 -22.71
C SER A 233 -10.94 0.47 -23.65
N VAL A 234 -10.20 -0.58 -23.23
CA VAL A 234 -9.90 -1.78 -24.03
C VAL A 234 -10.59 -2.99 -23.43
N LEU A 235 -11.17 -3.83 -24.29
CA LEU A 235 -11.81 -5.08 -23.91
C LEU A 235 -11.32 -6.20 -24.81
N LEU A 236 -10.93 -7.33 -24.23
CA LEU A 236 -10.48 -8.52 -24.95
C LEU A 236 -11.41 -9.69 -24.65
N LEU A 237 -11.88 -10.36 -25.70
CA LEU A 237 -12.60 -11.62 -25.64
C LEU A 237 -11.74 -12.72 -26.29
N ALA A 238 -11.23 -13.65 -25.50
CA ALA A 238 -10.38 -14.74 -25.97
C ALA A 238 -11.11 -16.09 -25.95
N ALA A 239 -10.77 -16.99 -26.87
CA ALA A 239 -11.51 -18.23 -27.09
C ALA A 239 -11.36 -19.27 -25.98
N CYS A 240 -10.24 -19.26 -25.26
CA CYS A 240 -9.92 -20.23 -24.21
C CYS A 240 -8.87 -19.67 -23.25
N ARG A 241 -8.65 -20.34 -22.11
CA ARG A 241 -7.53 -20.06 -21.20
C ARG A 241 -6.17 -20.41 -21.83
N ALA A 242 -5.08 -19.95 -21.21
CA ALA A 242 -3.70 -20.21 -21.63
C ALA A 242 -3.28 -21.68 -21.66
N ASN A 243 -4.03 -22.56 -21.02
CA ASN A 243 -3.78 -24.00 -20.97
C ASN A 243 -4.86 -24.84 -21.68
N GLU A 244 -5.77 -24.19 -22.40
CA GLU A 244 -6.89 -24.82 -23.09
C GLU A 244 -6.75 -24.67 -24.61
N VAL A 245 -7.62 -25.39 -25.34
CA VAL A 245 -7.62 -25.40 -26.81
C VAL A 245 -8.90 -24.75 -27.34
N ALA A 246 -8.73 -23.80 -28.27
CA ALA A 246 -9.81 -23.28 -29.09
C ALA A 246 -10.15 -24.26 -30.22
N ASN A 247 -11.41 -24.66 -30.30
CA ASN A 247 -11.90 -25.68 -31.23
C ASN A 247 -12.55 -25.09 -32.48
N GLU A 248 -12.32 -25.73 -33.62
CA GLU A 248 -13.08 -25.57 -34.86
C GLU A 248 -13.88 -26.84 -35.17
N THR A 249 -15.17 -26.68 -35.49
CA THR A 249 -16.05 -27.80 -35.86
C THR A 249 -17.09 -27.40 -36.91
N GLU A 250 -17.76 -28.42 -37.48
CA GLU A 250 -18.93 -28.26 -38.33
C GLU A 250 -20.19 -28.02 -37.48
N PHE A 251 -20.91 -26.93 -37.76
CA PHE A 251 -22.19 -26.60 -37.11
C PHE A 251 -23.38 -26.94 -38.01
N ALA A 252 -24.62 -26.79 -37.51
CA ALA A 252 -25.86 -27.25 -38.14
C ALA A 252 -26.15 -26.74 -39.59
N GLU A 253 -25.33 -25.82 -40.11
CA GLU A 253 -25.38 -25.30 -41.48
C GLU A 253 -24.44 -26.05 -42.45
N GLY A 254 -23.75 -27.11 -42.02
CA GLY A 254 -22.81 -27.88 -42.85
C GLY A 254 -21.45 -27.18 -43.09
N GLU A 255 -21.18 -26.11 -42.32
CA GLU A 255 -20.00 -25.27 -42.48
C GLU A 255 -19.14 -25.27 -41.21
N ARG A 256 -17.81 -25.26 -41.39
CA ARG A 256 -16.81 -25.25 -40.32
C ARG A 256 -16.54 -23.84 -39.78
N ASN A 257 -16.64 -23.64 -38.47
CA ASN A 257 -16.41 -22.34 -37.81
C ASN A 257 -15.67 -22.52 -36.48
N GLY A 258 -15.10 -21.42 -35.97
CA GLY A 258 -14.56 -21.36 -34.60
C GLY A 258 -15.67 -21.35 -33.56
N ALA A 259 -15.47 -22.09 -32.47
CA ALA A 259 -16.48 -22.18 -31.42
C ALA A 259 -16.78 -20.82 -30.78
N LEU A 260 -15.76 -19.98 -30.55
CA LEU A 260 -15.97 -18.64 -29.98
C LEU A 260 -16.76 -17.76 -30.96
N THR A 261 -16.32 -17.65 -32.21
CA THR A 261 -16.93 -16.76 -33.20
C THR A 261 -18.35 -17.17 -33.54
N TYR A 262 -18.62 -18.47 -33.67
CA TYR A 262 -19.97 -18.98 -33.93
C TYR A 262 -20.94 -18.59 -32.80
N TRP A 263 -20.58 -18.87 -31.54
CA TRP A 263 -21.44 -18.58 -30.40
C TRP A 263 -21.52 -17.08 -30.06
N LEU A 264 -20.48 -16.31 -30.38
CA LEU A 264 -20.50 -14.85 -30.34
C LEU A 264 -21.58 -14.31 -31.29
N LEU A 265 -21.53 -14.67 -32.57
CA LEU A 265 -22.49 -14.20 -33.56
C LEU A 265 -23.91 -14.68 -33.28
N ASP A 266 -24.08 -15.92 -32.82
CA ASP A 266 -25.39 -16.41 -32.36
C ASP A 266 -25.94 -15.60 -31.19
N SER A 267 -25.09 -15.30 -30.21
CA SER A 267 -25.49 -14.54 -29.02
C SER A 267 -25.82 -13.09 -29.33
N LEU A 268 -25.19 -12.50 -30.36
CA LEU A 268 -25.49 -11.15 -30.84
C LEU A 268 -26.80 -11.07 -31.65
N LYS A 269 -27.34 -12.18 -32.19
CA LYS A 269 -28.60 -12.18 -32.96
C LYS A 269 -29.86 -11.98 -32.12
N GLN A 270 -29.81 -12.22 -30.81
CA GLN A 270 -31.00 -12.40 -29.96
C GLN A 270 -31.26 -11.27 -28.95
N VAL A 271 -30.72 -10.05 -29.11
CA VAL A 271 -30.71 -9.08 -27.99
C VAL A 271 -31.11 -7.66 -28.38
N GLY A 272 -31.83 -6.98 -27.48
CA GLY A 272 -32.23 -5.57 -27.53
C GLY A 272 -31.22 -4.60 -26.90
N SER A 273 -31.64 -3.35 -26.67
CA SER A 273 -30.80 -2.29 -26.09
C SER A 273 -30.30 -2.62 -24.68
N GLY A 274 -29.00 -2.49 -24.42
CA GLY A 274 -28.40 -2.62 -23.07
C GLY A 274 -27.54 -3.87 -22.82
N LEU A 275 -27.29 -4.72 -23.83
CA LEU A 275 -26.41 -5.88 -23.70
C LEU A 275 -24.97 -5.48 -23.32
N THR A 276 -24.47 -5.90 -22.16
CA THR A 276 -23.07 -5.69 -21.77
C THR A 276 -22.15 -6.81 -22.25
N PHE A 277 -20.85 -6.54 -22.34
CA PHE A 277 -19.87 -7.56 -22.70
C PHE A 277 -19.81 -8.72 -21.70
N LYS A 278 -20.07 -8.49 -20.41
CA LYS A 278 -20.18 -9.57 -19.42
C LYS A 278 -21.40 -10.45 -19.67
N MET A 279 -22.56 -9.87 -20.00
CA MET A 279 -23.75 -10.66 -20.35
C MET A 279 -23.53 -11.48 -21.62
N LEU A 280 -22.88 -10.88 -22.62
CA LEU A 280 -22.50 -11.56 -23.85
C LEU A 280 -21.52 -12.71 -23.57
N HIS A 281 -20.49 -12.45 -22.77
CA HIS A 281 -19.51 -13.46 -22.34
C HIS A 281 -20.15 -14.60 -21.56
N ASP A 282 -21.00 -14.32 -20.57
CA ASP A 282 -21.68 -15.33 -19.75
C ASP A 282 -22.48 -16.32 -20.62
N ARG A 283 -23.14 -15.80 -21.66
CA ARG A 283 -23.91 -16.58 -22.62
C ARG A 283 -23.01 -17.41 -23.53
N ILE A 284 -21.96 -16.79 -24.09
CA ILE A 284 -20.96 -17.50 -24.91
C ILE A 284 -20.33 -18.63 -24.10
N LEU A 285 -19.90 -18.35 -22.86
CA LEU A 285 -19.30 -19.32 -21.95
C LEU A 285 -20.22 -20.51 -21.72
N GLY A 286 -21.50 -20.28 -21.42
CA GLY A 286 -22.47 -21.36 -21.21
C GLY A 286 -22.63 -22.24 -22.46
N LYS A 287 -22.77 -21.64 -23.64
CA LYS A 287 -22.93 -22.37 -24.90
C LYS A 287 -21.67 -23.12 -25.34
N VAL A 288 -20.51 -22.49 -25.20
CA VAL A 288 -19.22 -23.12 -25.52
C VAL A 288 -18.99 -24.30 -24.59
N ARG A 289 -19.12 -24.15 -23.26
CA ARG A 289 -18.86 -25.25 -22.32
C ARG A 289 -19.86 -26.40 -22.43
N ALA A 290 -21.09 -26.15 -22.87
CA ALA A 290 -22.07 -27.19 -23.12
C ALA A 290 -21.64 -28.16 -24.24
N GLN A 291 -20.93 -27.65 -25.25
CA GLN A 291 -20.48 -28.44 -26.42
C GLN A 291 -18.98 -28.79 -26.37
N PHE A 292 -18.16 -27.94 -25.76
CA PHE A 292 -16.71 -28.04 -25.62
C PHE A 292 -16.31 -27.81 -24.15
N PRO A 293 -16.47 -28.82 -23.28
CA PRO A 293 -16.25 -28.66 -21.83
C PRO A 293 -14.84 -28.22 -21.43
N SER A 294 -13.85 -28.45 -22.29
CA SER A 294 -12.43 -28.09 -22.12
C SER A 294 -12.05 -26.74 -22.75
N GLN A 295 -13.03 -25.95 -23.20
CA GLN A 295 -12.80 -24.62 -23.76
C GLN A 295 -13.56 -23.58 -22.93
N THR A 296 -12.84 -22.65 -22.32
CA THR A 296 -13.38 -21.62 -21.43
C THR A 296 -13.08 -20.23 -21.99
N PRO A 297 -14.02 -19.60 -22.71
CA PRO A 297 -13.86 -18.22 -23.19
C PRO A 297 -13.51 -17.27 -22.05
N GLN A 298 -12.55 -16.37 -22.29
CA GLN A 298 -12.10 -15.37 -21.31
C GLN A 298 -12.56 -13.97 -21.74
N LEU A 299 -12.89 -13.13 -20.77
CA LEU A 299 -13.21 -11.72 -20.95
C LEU A 299 -12.28 -10.90 -20.06
N HIS A 300 -11.53 -9.98 -20.67
CA HIS A 300 -10.64 -9.04 -19.97
C HIS A 300 -11.09 -7.60 -20.25
N GLY A 301 -10.95 -6.71 -19.26
CA GLY A 301 -11.37 -5.30 -19.35
C GLY A 301 -12.80 -5.03 -18.85
N ASP A 302 -13.39 -3.89 -19.23
CA ASP A 302 -14.67 -3.42 -18.67
C ASP A 302 -15.89 -4.20 -19.20
N GLY A 303 -16.21 -5.31 -18.54
CA GLY A 303 -17.37 -6.13 -18.85
C GLY A 303 -18.73 -5.44 -18.68
N ALA A 304 -18.81 -4.31 -17.97
CA ALA A 304 -20.05 -3.54 -17.81
C ALA A 304 -20.34 -2.62 -19.02
N ARG A 305 -19.39 -2.48 -19.95
CA ARG A 305 -19.58 -1.74 -21.19
C ARG A 305 -20.63 -2.42 -22.08
N VAL A 306 -21.53 -1.63 -22.63
CA VAL A 306 -22.54 -2.07 -23.60
C VAL A 306 -21.85 -2.42 -24.92
N VAL A 307 -22.26 -3.51 -25.55
CA VAL A 307 -21.65 -4.04 -26.77
C VAL A 307 -21.87 -3.05 -27.93
N PHE A 308 -20.77 -2.64 -28.59
CA PHE A 308 -20.73 -1.58 -29.63
C PHE A 308 -21.19 -0.18 -29.17
N ASP A 309 -21.16 0.08 -27.86
CA ASP A 309 -21.40 1.39 -27.27
C ASP A 309 -20.29 1.73 -26.26
N VAL A 310 -20.18 3.01 -25.92
CA VAL A 310 -19.27 3.54 -24.91
C VAL A 310 -19.92 3.62 -23.53
N ASN A 311 -21.24 3.47 -23.46
CA ASN A 311 -22.00 3.52 -22.22
C ASN A 311 -21.80 2.25 -21.38
N ARG A 312 -21.88 2.41 -20.05
CA ARG A 312 -21.87 1.32 -19.08
C ARG A 312 -23.29 1.08 -18.58
N ALA A 313 -23.65 -0.18 -18.36
CA ALA A 313 -24.87 -0.52 -17.63
C ALA A 313 -24.48 -1.12 -16.27
N PRO A 314 -24.97 -0.58 -15.14
CA PRO A 314 -24.74 -1.19 -13.84
C PRO A 314 -25.42 -2.56 -13.79
N ARG A 315 -24.70 -3.58 -13.32
CA ARG A 315 -25.28 -4.88 -12.99
C ARG A 315 -25.30 -5.01 -11.47
N PRO A 316 -26.45 -5.20 -10.83
CA PRO A 316 -26.51 -5.69 -9.46
C PRO A 316 -25.89 -7.07 -9.40
N ALA A 317 -25.30 -7.41 -8.26
CA ALA A 317 -24.79 -8.74 -8.05
C ALA A 317 -25.94 -9.77 -8.09
N SER A 318 -25.95 -10.61 -9.12
CA SER A 318 -26.99 -11.62 -9.38
C SER A 318 -26.36 -12.99 -9.63
N VAL A 319 -27.11 -14.04 -9.34
CA VAL A 319 -26.75 -15.43 -9.60
C VAL A 319 -27.55 -15.94 -10.81
N ARG A 320 -26.97 -16.82 -11.62
CA ARG A 320 -27.63 -17.32 -12.82
C ARG A 320 -28.55 -18.51 -12.51
N VAL A 321 -29.66 -18.59 -13.23
CA VAL A 321 -30.47 -19.81 -13.32
C VAL A 321 -29.79 -20.74 -14.32
N LEU A 322 -29.28 -21.89 -13.84
CA LEU A 322 -28.58 -22.88 -14.64
C LEU A 322 -29.55 -23.86 -15.33
N GLU A 323 -30.66 -24.18 -14.66
CA GLU A 323 -31.63 -25.19 -15.13
C GLU A 323 -33.03 -24.81 -14.63
N VAL A 324 -34.04 -25.02 -15.48
CA VAL A 324 -35.46 -24.86 -15.13
C VAL A 324 -36.17 -26.22 -15.23
N ASP A 325 -36.40 -26.86 -14.09
CA ASP A 325 -37.08 -28.15 -14.00
C ASP A 325 -38.60 -27.94 -13.93
N ARG A 326 -39.21 -27.86 -15.13
CA ARG A 326 -40.65 -27.63 -15.30
C ARG A 326 -41.51 -28.77 -14.73
N ALA A 327 -40.99 -29.99 -14.68
CA ALA A 327 -41.72 -31.15 -14.18
C ALA A 327 -41.85 -31.13 -12.65
N ARG A 328 -40.83 -30.61 -11.95
CA ARG A 328 -40.79 -30.53 -10.48
C ARG A 328 -40.98 -29.12 -9.94
N TYR A 329 -41.30 -28.15 -10.80
CA TYR A 329 -41.58 -26.76 -10.45
C TYR A 329 -40.47 -26.06 -9.65
N ARG A 330 -39.23 -26.27 -10.06
CA ARG A 330 -38.04 -25.78 -9.35
C ARG A 330 -36.97 -25.31 -10.33
N LEU A 331 -36.02 -24.54 -9.82
CA LEU A 331 -34.93 -23.97 -10.59
C LEU A 331 -33.58 -24.18 -9.90
N LYS A 332 -32.55 -24.44 -10.70
CA LYS A 332 -31.17 -24.60 -10.22
C LYS A 332 -30.44 -23.27 -10.33
N LEU A 333 -29.94 -22.76 -9.22
CA LEU A 333 -29.19 -21.50 -9.12
C LEU A 333 -27.68 -21.78 -9.07
N GLU A 334 -26.89 -20.91 -9.72
CA GLU A 334 -25.42 -20.90 -9.66
C GLU A 334 -24.88 -20.31 -8.35
N ALA A 335 -25.46 -20.71 -7.22
CA ALA A 335 -24.98 -20.31 -5.91
C ALA A 335 -25.25 -21.42 -4.90
N GLY A 336 -24.21 -21.81 -4.16
CA GLY A 336 -24.24 -22.90 -3.19
C GLY A 336 -23.54 -22.52 -1.88
N LYS A 337 -23.10 -23.55 -1.15
CA LYS A 337 -22.45 -23.39 0.16
C LYS A 337 -21.16 -22.57 0.10
N ALA A 338 -20.37 -22.72 -0.96
CA ALA A 338 -19.12 -21.99 -1.15
C ALA A 338 -19.35 -20.47 -1.20
N GLN A 339 -20.49 -20.04 -1.73
CA GLN A 339 -20.89 -18.65 -1.76
C GLN A 339 -21.68 -18.21 -0.51
N GLY A 340 -21.91 -19.09 0.47
CA GLY A 340 -22.67 -18.77 1.68
C GLY A 340 -24.19 -18.88 1.55
N VAL A 341 -24.71 -19.52 0.49
CA VAL A 341 -26.14 -19.80 0.34
C VAL A 341 -26.57 -20.98 1.22
N GLY A 342 -27.70 -20.84 1.90
CA GLY A 342 -28.27 -21.85 2.80
C GLY A 342 -29.67 -22.29 2.36
N ALA A 343 -30.15 -23.41 2.92
CA ALA A 343 -31.56 -23.75 2.80
C ALA A 343 -32.41 -22.66 3.48
N GLY A 344 -33.49 -22.22 2.81
CA GLY A 344 -34.33 -21.10 3.20
C GLY A 344 -33.90 -19.75 2.65
N SER A 345 -32.76 -19.63 1.96
CA SER A 345 -32.39 -18.39 1.27
C SER A 345 -33.41 -18.05 0.19
N ASN A 346 -33.81 -16.78 0.08
CA ASN A 346 -34.82 -16.32 -0.86
C ASN A 346 -34.20 -15.47 -1.97
N PHE A 347 -34.63 -15.68 -3.20
CA PHE A 347 -34.17 -15.00 -4.39
C PHE A 347 -35.33 -14.38 -5.18
N ALA A 348 -35.14 -13.17 -5.72
CA ALA A 348 -36.00 -12.62 -6.76
C ALA A 348 -35.40 -12.92 -8.14
N VAL A 349 -36.18 -13.55 -9.02
CA VAL A 349 -35.77 -13.97 -10.36
C VAL A 349 -36.30 -12.99 -11.40
N TYR A 350 -35.44 -12.60 -12.34
CA TYR A 350 -35.69 -11.65 -13.42
C TYR A 350 -35.24 -12.25 -14.75
N ALA A 351 -35.75 -11.72 -15.86
CA ALA A 351 -35.33 -12.14 -17.19
C ALA A 351 -33.82 -11.91 -17.40
N ALA A 352 -33.19 -12.68 -18.29
CA ALA A 352 -31.75 -12.58 -18.56
C ALA A 352 -31.33 -11.16 -19.02
N GLN A 353 -32.23 -10.45 -19.68
CA GLN A 353 -32.08 -9.10 -20.22
C GLN A 353 -32.53 -7.98 -19.26
N ALA A 354 -33.00 -8.30 -18.05
CA ALA A 354 -33.43 -7.28 -17.10
C ALA A 354 -32.25 -6.38 -16.73
N ALA A 355 -32.44 -5.07 -16.86
CA ALA A 355 -31.44 -4.07 -16.50
C ALA A 355 -31.80 -3.36 -15.18
N ASP A 356 -33.07 -3.36 -14.80
CA ASP A 356 -33.57 -2.78 -13.57
C ASP A 356 -34.22 -3.84 -12.67
N PHE A 357 -33.42 -4.34 -11.74
CA PHE A 357 -33.85 -5.36 -10.78
C PHE A 357 -34.67 -4.80 -9.62
N THR A 358 -34.93 -3.49 -9.62
CA THR A 358 -35.74 -2.82 -8.61
C THR A 358 -37.21 -2.77 -9.00
N ASN A 359 -37.49 -2.93 -10.30
CA ASN A 359 -38.83 -2.94 -10.84
C ASN A 359 -39.54 -4.27 -10.50
N ALA A 360 -40.42 -4.24 -9.50
CA ALA A 360 -41.21 -5.40 -9.11
C ALA A 360 -42.08 -5.95 -10.25
N ALA A 361 -42.42 -5.13 -11.27
CA ALA A 361 -43.17 -5.58 -12.45
C ALA A 361 -42.31 -6.37 -13.45
N GLU A 362 -40.98 -6.26 -13.38
CA GLU A 362 -40.03 -7.05 -14.19
C GLU A 362 -39.58 -8.34 -13.49
N ARG A 363 -39.98 -8.53 -12.23
CA ARG A 363 -39.70 -9.75 -11.46
C ARG A 363 -40.56 -10.91 -11.97
N LEU A 364 -39.92 -11.94 -12.49
CA LEU A 364 -40.57 -13.15 -13.01
C LEU A 364 -41.05 -14.07 -11.90
N ALA A 365 -40.24 -14.24 -10.84
CA ALA A 365 -40.58 -15.15 -9.74
C ALA A 365 -39.86 -14.79 -8.43
N LEU A 366 -40.38 -15.32 -7.32
CA LEU A 366 -39.66 -15.46 -6.06
C LEU A 366 -39.33 -16.94 -5.87
N ALA A 367 -38.10 -17.24 -5.48
CA ALA A 367 -37.63 -18.61 -5.30
C ALA A 367 -36.98 -18.79 -3.93
N SER A 368 -37.31 -19.87 -3.22
CA SER A 368 -36.75 -20.23 -1.92
C SER A 368 -35.89 -21.49 -2.05
N VAL A 369 -34.66 -21.43 -1.57
CA VAL A 369 -33.69 -22.51 -1.67
C VAL A 369 -34.10 -23.68 -0.76
N THR A 370 -34.31 -24.86 -1.32
CA THR A 370 -34.71 -26.06 -0.58
C THR A 370 -33.55 -27.02 -0.35
N SER A 371 -32.56 -27.04 -1.24
CA SER A 371 -31.33 -27.84 -1.07
C SER A 371 -30.12 -27.13 -1.65
N VAL A 372 -28.95 -27.36 -1.04
CA VAL A 372 -27.70 -26.65 -1.36
C VAL A 372 -26.58 -27.64 -1.63
N GLU A 373 -25.91 -27.46 -2.77
CA GLU A 373 -24.69 -28.16 -3.17
C GLU A 373 -23.46 -27.26 -2.88
N ALA A 374 -22.27 -27.63 -3.37
CA ALA A 374 -21.06 -26.85 -3.13
C ALA A 374 -21.12 -25.48 -3.80
N THR A 375 -21.44 -25.43 -5.09
CA THR A 375 -21.41 -24.22 -5.93
C THR A 375 -22.77 -23.86 -6.52
N THR A 376 -23.78 -24.73 -6.33
CA THR A 376 -25.15 -24.56 -6.84
C THR A 376 -26.20 -24.86 -5.77
N SER A 377 -27.45 -24.51 -6.03
CA SER A 377 -28.60 -24.84 -5.17
C SER A 377 -29.86 -25.06 -5.97
N TRP A 378 -30.80 -25.82 -5.40
CA TRP A 378 -32.17 -25.93 -5.94
C TRP A 378 -33.11 -25.06 -5.13
N ALA A 379 -33.94 -24.29 -5.84
CA ALA A 379 -34.95 -23.44 -5.26
C ALA A 379 -36.35 -23.73 -5.86
N GLU A 380 -37.36 -23.71 -5.01
CA GLU A 380 -38.78 -23.83 -5.38
C GLU A 380 -39.42 -22.45 -5.39
N LEU A 381 -40.44 -22.23 -6.22
CA LEU A 381 -41.08 -20.93 -6.32
C LEU A 381 -42.00 -20.69 -5.12
N ALA A 382 -42.00 -19.46 -4.60
CA ALA A 382 -42.97 -19.03 -3.62
C ALA A 382 -44.36 -18.83 -4.26
N ASP A 383 -45.42 -19.11 -3.49
CA ASP A 383 -46.83 -19.21 -3.93
C ASP A 383 -47.23 -18.22 -5.05
N GLY A 384 -47.47 -18.76 -6.25
CA GLY A 384 -48.06 -18.04 -7.39
C GLY A 384 -47.12 -17.57 -8.51
N GLY A 385 -45.80 -17.82 -8.41
CA GLY A 385 -44.87 -17.48 -9.50
C GLY A 385 -45.03 -18.39 -10.73
N ASP A 386 -44.95 -17.84 -11.94
CA ASP A 386 -45.10 -18.58 -13.20
C ASP A 386 -43.75 -19.05 -13.78
N LEU A 387 -43.45 -20.34 -13.62
CA LEU A 387 -42.25 -20.96 -14.17
C LEU A 387 -42.20 -20.93 -15.70
N SER A 388 -43.35 -20.71 -16.37
CA SER A 388 -43.41 -20.70 -17.83
C SER A 388 -42.57 -19.56 -18.43
N SER A 389 -42.48 -18.45 -17.69
CA SER A 389 -41.76 -17.23 -18.04
C SER A 389 -40.26 -17.23 -17.71
N VAL A 390 -39.79 -18.21 -16.92
CA VAL A 390 -38.38 -18.32 -16.52
C VAL A 390 -37.62 -19.22 -17.51
N GLU A 391 -36.49 -18.71 -17.99
CA GLU A 391 -35.58 -19.41 -18.90
C GLU A 391 -34.20 -19.64 -18.26
N GLU A 392 -33.45 -20.61 -18.77
CA GLU A 392 -32.04 -20.78 -18.42
C GLU A 392 -31.25 -19.51 -18.78
N GLY A 393 -30.38 -19.06 -17.88
CA GLY A 393 -29.69 -17.78 -17.98
C GLY A 393 -30.43 -16.58 -17.37
N ALA A 394 -31.66 -16.78 -16.87
CA ALA A 394 -32.35 -15.80 -16.02
C ALA A 394 -31.49 -15.42 -14.81
N GLN A 395 -31.72 -14.23 -14.26
CA GLN A 395 -30.91 -13.64 -13.20
C GLN A 395 -31.67 -13.65 -11.87
N ALA A 396 -31.00 -13.99 -10.78
CA ALA A 396 -31.60 -14.08 -9.45
C ALA A 396 -30.82 -13.23 -8.43
N ILE A 397 -31.52 -12.41 -7.64
CA ILE A 397 -30.93 -11.56 -6.60
C ILE A 397 -31.29 -12.11 -5.23
N LEU A 398 -30.29 -12.27 -4.36
CA LEU A 398 -30.49 -12.70 -2.97
C LEU A 398 -31.22 -11.62 -2.16
N LEU A 399 -32.40 -11.96 -1.63
CA LEU A 399 -33.23 -11.08 -0.81
C LEU A 399 -32.98 -11.28 0.68
N ASP A 400 -32.88 -12.55 1.09
CA ASP A 400 -32.59 -12.97 2.46
C ASP A 400 -31.72 -14.21 2.42
N ALA A 401 -30.69 -14.24 3.25
CA ALA A 401 -29.85 -15.40 3.44
C ALA A 401 -30.59 -16.57 4.10
N GLY A 402 -31.75 -16.34 4.75
CA GLY A 402 -32.69 -17.35 5.25
C GLY A 402 -32.21 -18.17 6.45
N ALA A 403 -30.89 -18.29 6.65
CA ALA A 403 -30.28 -18.96 7.79
C ALA A 403 -30.10 -17.99 8.97
N LEU A 404 -30.64 -18.34 10.14
CA LEU A 404 -30.48 -17.58 11.41
C LEU A 404 -29.02 -17.31 11.81
N LYS A 405 -28.06 -18.10 11.29
CA LYS A 405 -26.62 -17.91 11.52
C LYS A 405 -26.01 -16.77 10.70
N LEU A 406 -26.64 -16.35 9.61
CA LEU A 406 -26.17 -15.29 8.71
C LEU A 406 -26.80 -13.93 9.01
N ARG A 407 -27.86 -13.88 9.85
CA ARG A 407 -28.36 -12.61 10.40
C ARG A 407 -27.51 -12.20 11.60
N GLY A 408 -27.06 -10.95 11.63
CA GLY A 408 -26.23 -10.42 12.71
C GLY A 408 -27.00 -10.29 14.02
N ARG A 409 -26.47 -10.87 15.10
CA ARG A 409 -27.06 -10.81 16.44
C ARG A 409 -26.53 -9.58 17.17
N ILE A 410 -27.43 -8.65 17.49
CA ILE A 410 -27.06 -7.36 18.08
C ILE A 410 -27.49 -7.32 19.55
N ARG A 411 -26.57 -6.95 20.43
CA ARG A 411 -26.88 -6.68 21.85
C ARG A 411 -26.80 -5.21 22.14
N LEU A 412 -27.84 -4.67 22.78
CA LEU A 412 -27.87 -3.28 23.24
C LEU A 412 -27.29 -3.24 24.66
N VAL A 413 -26.29 -2.39 24.89
CA VAL A 413 -25.56 -2.28 26.16
C VAL A 413 -25.75 -0.90 26.74
N LYS A 414 -26.10 -0.84 28.02
CA LYS A 414 -26.18 0.41 28.79
C LYS A 414 -24.85 0.72 29.44
N GLN A 415 -24.46 1.99 29.47
CA GLN A 415 -23.24 2.44 30.14
C GLN A 415 -23.58 3.30 31.37
N ASP A 416 -22.75 3.18 32.41
CA ASP A 416 -22.86 3.98 33.62
C ASP A 416 -22.09 5.30 33.49
N GLY A 417 -22.47 6.32 34.25
CA GLY A 417 -21.71 7.58 34.35
C GLY A 417 -21.81 8.53 33.15
N LEU A 418 -22.77 8.34 32.24
CA LEU A 418 -22.98 9.22 31.08
C LEU A 418 -23.60 10.58 31.49
N PRO A 419 -23.31 11.67 30.75
CA PRO A 419 -23.93 12.98 31.00
C PRO A 419 -25.45 12.97 30.82
N ALA A 420 -26.15 13.81 31.59
CA ALA A 420 -27.61 13.95 31.50
C ALA A 420 -28.10 14.76 30.28
N SER A 421 -27.18 15.16 29.38
CA SER A 421 -27.50 15.98 28.20
C SER A 421 -28.25 15.21 27.11
N PHE A 422 -28.19 13.88 27.09
CA PHE A 422 -28.92 13.01 26.17
C PHE A 422 -29.48 11.77 26.89
N SER A 423 -30.45 11.08 26.29
CA SER A 423 -31.05 9.86 26.86
C SER A 423 -30.56 8.60 26.15
N GLN A 424 -29.72 7.80 26.82
CA GLN A 424 -29.30 6.50 26.31
C GLN A 424 -30.48 5.52 26.17
N GLU A 425 -31.45 5.54 27.10
CA GLU A 425 -32.65 4.70 27.04
C GLU A 425 -33.44 4.93 25.76
N ALA A 426 -33.73 6.20 25.43
CA ALA A 426 -34.47 6.55 24.23
C ALA A 426 -33.69 6.17 22.96
N ALA A 427 -32.36 6.40 22.96
CA ALA A 427 -31.50 6.05 21.85
C ALA A 427 -31.46 4.53 21.57
N LEU A 428 -31.29 3.71 22.62
CA LEU A 428 -31.27 2.26 22.48
C LEU A 428 -32.65 1.69 22.10
N GLN A 429 -33.76 2.30 22.56
CA GLN A 429 -35.10 1.91 22.14
C GLN A 429 -35.36 2.17 20.64
N LYS A 430 -34.92 3.32 20.11
CA LYS A 430 -34.98 3.60 18.67
C LYS A 430 -34.18 2.58 17.86
N ALA A 431 -32.96 2.29 18.31
CA ALA A 431 -32.11 1.28 17.66
C ALA A 431 -32.78 -0.11 17.68
N ALA A 432 -33.41 -0.51 18.78
CA ALA A 432 -34.14 -1.78 18.89
C ALA A 432 -35.28 -1.89 17.86
N ALA A 433 -36.07 -0.83 17.68
CA ALA A 433 -37.18 -0.82 16.73
C ALA A 433 -36.71 -0.98 15.28
N GLU A 434 -35.64 -0.28 14.89
CA GLU A 434 -35.03 -0.41 13.55
C GLU A 434 -34.42 -1.80 13.32
N ILE A 435 -33.82 -2.41 14.36
CA ILE A 435 -33.24 -3.76 14.28
C ILE A 435 -34.34 -4.80 14.02
N GLU A 436 -35.48 -4.73 14.71
CA GLU A 436 -36.62 -5.64 14.50
C GLU A 436 -37.23 -5.51 13.09
N GLY A 437 -37.10 -4.35 12.45
CA GLY A 437 -37.52 -4.12 11.06
C GLY A 437 -36.57 -4.69 9.99
N SER A 438 -35.40 -5.21 10.38
CA SER A 438 -34.35 -5.64 9.43
C SER A 438 -34.40 -7.14 9.12
N ASN A 439 -34.14 -7.48 7.86
CA ASN A 439 -33.94 -8.87 7.43
C ASN A 439 -32.50 -9.37 7.59
N TRP A 440 -31.56 -8.49 7.93
CA TRP A 440 -30.13 -8.82 7.99
C TRP A 440 -29.55 -8.82 9.40
N VAL A 441 -30.22 -8.16 10.35
CA VAL A 441 -29.84 -8.14 11.77
C VAL A 441 -31.05 -8.45 12.64
N ARG A 442 -30.81 -8.88 13.88
CA ARG A 442 -31.86 -9.08 14.90
C ARG A 442 -31.31 -8.84 16.29
N ALA A 443 -32.20 -8.62 17.25
CA ALA A 443 -31.81 -8.61 18.65
C ALA A 443 -31.30 -10.00 19.09
N ALA A 444 -30.21 -10.01 19.85
CA ALA A 444 -29.72 -11.20 20.56
C ALA A 444 -30.66 -11.52 21.72
N LYS A 445 -31.04 -12.79 21.89
CA LYS A 445 -31.87 -13.22 23.02
C LYS A 445 -31.06 -13.24 24.32
N ASP A 446 -31.75 -13.20 25.46
CA ASP A 446 -31.10 -13.34 26.76
C ASP A 446 -30.28 -14.64 26.85
N GLY A 447 -29.02 -14.52 27.26
CA GLY A 447 -28.07 -15.63 27.32
C GLY A 447 -27.52 -16.10 25.97
N GLU A 448 -27.98 -15.57 24.84
CA GLU A 448 -27.43 -15.83 23.51
C GLU A 448 -26.22 -14.93 23.25
N GLY A 449 -25.12 -15.49 22.71
CA GLY A 449 -23.98 -14.70 22.26
C GLY A 449 -24.36 -13.68 21.17
N ALA A 450 -23.76 -12.50 21.23
CA ALA A 450 -23.95 -11.44 20.24
C ALA A 450 -22.77 -11.39 19.28
N ASP A 451 -23.02 -10.99 18.03
CA ASP A 451 -22.00 -10.76 17.02
C ASP A 451 -21.45 -9.33 17.12
N TYR A 452 -22.34 -8.38 17.45
CA TYR A 452 -22.01 -6.99 17.73
C TYR A 452 -22.77 -6.51 18.96
N GLN A 453 -22.18 -5.52 19.64
CA GLN A 453 -22.81 -4.81 20.73
C GLN A 453 -22.93 -3.33 20.36
N VAL A 454 -24.01 -2.68 20.79
CA VAL A 454 -24.24 -1.26 20.53
C VAL A 454 -24.42 -0.57 21.86
N ALA A 455 -23.67 0.52 22.06
CA ALA A 455 -23.73 1.38 23.22
C ALA A 455 -23.81 2.86 22.81
N VAL A 456 -23.99 3.74 23.78
CA VAL A 456 -23.90 5.20 23.60
C VAL A 456 -22.78 5.74 24.46
N ASN A 457 -21.88 6.55 23.91
CA ASN A 457 -20.74 7.11 24.63
C ASN A 457 -21.06 8.43 25.34
N ALA A 458 -20.09 8.98 26.08
CA ALA A 458 -20.26 10.23 26.84
C ALA A 458 -20.56 11.46 25.99
N ASN A 459 -20.33 11.41 24.68
CA ASN A 459 -20.63 12.49 23.74
C ASN A 459 -22.04 12.37 23.11
N GLY A 460 -22.82 11.35 23.48
CA GLY A 460 -24.13 11.11 22.90
C GLY A 460 -24.05 10.51 21.49
N GLU A 461 -23.04 9.70 21.21
CA GLU A 461 -22.84 9.04 19.92
C GLU A 461 -23.03 7.52 20.06
N TYR A 462 -23.61 6.89 19.03
CA TYR A 462 -23.63 5.43 18.96
C TYR A 462 -22.23 4.87 18.73
N GLU A 463 -21.86 3.87 19.53
CA GLU A 463 -20.65 3.07 19.34
C GLU A 463 -21.03 1.62 19.08
N VAL A 464 -20.28 0.97 18.18
CA VAL A 464 -20.43 -0.45 17.88
C VAL A 464 -19.20 -1.17 18.38
N TRP A 465 -19.40 -2.18 19.21
CA TRP A 465 -18.35 -3.04 19.73
C TRP A 465 -18.49 -4.43 19.14
N ASP A 466 -17.39 -5.16 19.10
CA ASP A 466 -17.40 -6.55 18.65
C ASP A 466 -17.99 -7.51 19.71
N ALA A 467 -17.97 -8.81 19.41
CA ALA A 467 -18.47 -9.85 20.32
C ALA A 467 -17.70 -9.94 21.65
N THR A 468 -16.46 -9.44 21.71
CA THR A 468 -15.62 -9.43 22.92
C THR A 468 -15.82 -8.16 23.76
N GLY A 469 -16.49 -7.14 23.21
CA GLY A 469 -16.70 -5.84 23.85
C GLY A 469 -15.61 -4.84 23.52
N GLN A 470 -14.75 -5.11 22.53
CA GLN A 470 -13.78 -4.13 22.04
C GLN A 470 -14.46 -3.19 21.04
N LEU A 471 -14.19 -1.88 21.17
CA LEU A 471 -14.70 -0.87 20.27
C LEU A 471 -14.20 -1.13 18.84
N ILE A 472 -15.13 -1.18 17.89
CA ILE A 472 -14.79 -1.26 16.47
C ILE A 472 -14.30 0.13 16.03
N SER A 473 -13.02 0.22 15.70
CA SER A 473 -12.40 1.46 15.21
C SER A 473 -12.89 1.82 13.81
N ASN A 474 -12.60 3.05 13.37
CA ASN A 474 -12.80 3.48 11.98
C ASN A 474 -14.26 3.51 11.48
N LEU A 475 -15.25 3.61 12.39
CA LEU A 475 -16.64 3.89 12.04
C LEU A 475 -16.87 5.41 11.98
N ARG A 476 -16.70 6.00 10.80
CA ARG A 476 -16.82 7.45 10.56
C ARG A 476 -17.87 7.75 9.49
N PRO A 477 -18.66 8.83 9.62
CA PRO A 477 -18.71 9.79 10.73
C PRO A 477 -19.35 9.22 12.01
N ALA A 478 -19.16 9.84 13.18
CA ALA A 478 -19.92 9.43 14.37
C ALA A 478 -21.41 9.73 14.19
N LEU A 479 -22.29 8.84 14.68
CA LEU A 479 -23.75 9.03 14.61
C LEU A 479 -24.26 9.54 15.96
N LYS A 480 -24.72 10.79 16.00
CA LYS A 480 -25.24 11.40 17.22
C LYS A 480 -26.66 10.94 17.48
N VAL A 481 -26.97 10.50 18.70
CA VAL A 481 -28.27 9.92 19.05
C VAL A 481 -29.45 10.90 18.94
N GLU A 482 -29.15 12.19 18.89
CA GLU A 482 -30.13 13.26 18.72
C GLU A 482 -30.57 13.46 17.26
N ASP A 483 -29.76 13.03 16.29
CA ASP A 483 -30.10 13.16 14.88
C ASP A 483 -31.27 12.23 14.52
N ALA A 484 -32.21 12.73 13.73
CA ALA A 484 -33.46 12.02 13.42
C ALA A 484 -33.21 10.65 12.76
N ASP A 485 -32.21 10.56 11.89
CA ASP A 485 -31.90 9.36 11.10
C ASP A 485 -30.78 8.50 11.70
N ALA A 486 -30.27 8.83 12.91
CA ALA A 486 -29.10 8.14 13.47
C ALA A 486 -29.34 6.65 13.74
N ALA A 487 -30.52 6.27 14.24
CA ALA A 487 -30.86 4.87 14.49
C ALA A 487 -30.97 4.06 13.18
N ALA A 488 -31.58 4.63 12.13
CA ALA A 488 -31.65 4.03 10.82
C ALA A 488 -30.26 3.93 10.17
N GLY A 489 -29.42 4.96 10.31
CA GLY A 489 -28.02 4.97 9.89
C GLY A 489 -27.20 3.90 10.61
N LEU A 490 -27.39 3.73 11.93
CA LEU A 490 -26.76 2.68 12.71
C LEU A 490 -27.15 1.30 12.19
N VAL A 491 -28.43 1.02 11.95
CA VAL A 491 -28.87 -0.29 11.43
C VAL A 491 -28.30 -0.54 10.04
N LYS A 492 -28.22 0.47 9.17
CA LYS A 492 -27.51 0.34 7.88
C LYS A 492 -26.06 -0.09 8.07
N ARG A 493 -25.33 0.51 9.02
CA ARG A 493 -23.96 0.10 9.36
C ARG A 493 -23.89 -1.32 9.91
N LEU A 494 -24.80 -1.72 10.80
CA LEU A 494 -24.84 -3.07 11.35
C LEU A 494 -25.12 -4.12 10.27
N VAL A 495 -26.00 -3.81 9.31
CA VAL A 495 -26.24 -4.65 8.14
C VAL A 495 -24.98 -4.77 7.28
N HIS A 496 -24.29 -3.66 7.03
CA HIS A 496 -23.02 -3.64 6.30
C HIS A 496 -21.95 -4.49 6.98
N LEU A 497 -21.70 -4.26 8.27
CA LEU A 497 -20.75 -5.01 9.08
C LEU A 497 -21.11 -6.50 9.12
N THR A 498 -22.40 -6.83 9.20
CA THR A 498 -22.88 -8.22 9.14
C THR A 498 -22.55 -8.86 7.79
N LYS A 499 -22.75 -8.16 6.67
CA LYS A 499 -22.36 -8.66 5.33
C LYS A 499 -20.86 -8.89 5.22
N TYR A 500 -20.05 -7.91 5.64
CA TYR A 500 -18.59 -8.01 5.69
C TYR A 500 -18.13 -9.22 6.52
N ARG A 501 -18.67 -9.35 7.74
CA ARG A 501 -18.38 -10.48 8.64
C ARG A 501 -18.81 -11.82 8.03
N ASN A 502 -19.96 -11.87 7.36
CA ASN A 502 -20.41 -13.10 6.74
C ASN A 502 -19.41 -13.57 5.69
N VAL A 503 -18.90 -12.68 4.82
CA VAL A 503 -17.82 -13.03 3.86
C VAL A 503 -16.58 -13.56 4.59
N LYS A 504 -16.14 -12.86 5.64
CA LYS A 504 -15.00 -13.26 6.48
C LYS A 504 -15.18 -14.68 7.05
N LEU A 505 -16.40 -15.02 7.47
CA LEU A 505 -16.75 -16.30 8.09
C LEU A 505 -17.06 -17.44 7.11
N ILE A 506 -17.15 -17.20 5.80
CA ILE A 506 -17.31 -18.29 4.83
C ILE A 506 -16.06 -19.17 4.91
N ASP A 507 -16.21 -20.41 5.36
CA ASP A 507 -15.13 -21.38 5.43
C ASP A 507 -15.68 -22.81 5.29
N ASN A 508 -14.85 -23.70 4.76
CA ASN A 508 -15.18 -25.12 4.67
C ASN A 508 -14.71 -25.85 5.93
N SER A 509 -15.53 -25.80 6.98
CA SER A 509 -15.23 -26.43 8.28
C SER A 509 -15.50 -27.94 8.33
N ASP A 510 -15.87 -28.58 7.22
CA ASP A 510 -16.11 -30.02 7.17
C ASP A 510 -14.77 -30.78 7.21
N ALA A 511 -14.45 -31.38 8.36
CA ALA A 511 -13.22 -32.15 8.55
C ALA A 511 -13.10 -33.39 7.63
N HIS A 512 -14.20 -33.81 7.00
CA HIS A 512 -14.24 -34.94 6.07
C HIS A 512 -14.19 -34.52 4.59
N ALA A 513 -14.20 -33.22 4.30
CA ALA A 513 -14.07 -32.71 2.96
C ALA A 513 -12.65 -32.91 2.40
N THR A 514 -12.54 -33.56 1.25
CA THR A 514 -11.25 -33.85 0.58
C THR A 514 -10.41 -32.61 0.24
N LEU A 515 -11.02 -31.43 0.14
CA LEU A 515 -10.33 -30.18 -0.17
C LEU A 515 -10.14 -29.25 1.04
N ALA A 516 -10.70 -29.56 2.21
CA ALA A 516 -10.51 -28.72 3.39
C ALA A 516 -9.02 -28.60 3.73
N ARG A 517 -8.54 -27.37 3.97
CA ARG A 517 -7.14 -27.04 4.32
C ARG A 517 -6.11 -27.42 3.25
N GLN A 518 -6.52 -27.57 1.99
CA GLN A 518 -5.62 -27.84 0.87
C GLN A 518 -5.10 -26.56 0.18
N LEU A 519 -5.33 -25.39 0.78
CA LEU A 519 -4.74 -24.12 0.38
C LEU A 519 -3.86 -23.58 1.51
N THR A 520 -2.68 -23.09 1.16
CA THR A 520 -1.82 -22.30 2.05
C THR A 520 -1.77 -20.86 1.56
N VAL A 521 -1.84 -19.89 2.47
CA VAL A 521 -1.73 -18.45 2.18
C VAL A 521 -0.68 -17.86 3.12
N GLU A 522 0.33 -17.21 2.56
CA GLU A 522 1.49 -16.67 3.29
C GLU A 522 1.83 -15.25 2.80
N LEU A 523 2.47 -14.46 3.65
CA LEU A 523 2.94 -13.11 3.33
C LEU A 523 4.46 -13.04 3.51
N GLU A 524 5.18 -12.95 2.39
CA GLU A 524 6.63 -12.81 2.36
C GLU A 524 7.04 -11.33 2.36
N GLY A 525 8.12 -11.00 3.05
CA GLY A 525 8.62 -9.62 3.16
C GLY A 525 8.01 -8.78 4.28
N ALA A 526 7.09 -9.35 5.07
CA ALA A 526 6.56 -8.76 6.29
C ALA A 526 7.02 -9.57 7.51
N GLU A 527 7.44 -8.92 8.58
CA GLU A 527 7.69 -9.59 9.85
C GLU A 527 6.36 -9.91 10.55
N ALA A 528 6.31 -11.04 11.27
CA ALA A 528 5.18 -11.42 12.11
C ALA A 528 5.57 -11.57 13.60
N PRO A 529 5.98 -10.49 14.29
CA PRO A 529 6.32 -10.57 15.71
C PRO A 529 5.09 -10.99 16.51
N GLY A 530 5.15 -12.15 17.19
CA GLY A 530 4.01 -12.67 17.94
C GLY A 530 2.86 -13.25 17.10
N GLY A 531 3.06 -13.44 15.79
CA GLY A 531 2.10 -14.09 14.90
C GLY A 531 1.13 -13.17 14.14
N GLU A 532 1.27 -11.84 14.26
CA GLU A 532 0.51 -10.85 13.48
C GLU A 532 1.45 -10.16 12.48
N TYR A 533 1.11 -10.20 11.19
CA TYR A 533 1.89 -9.50 10.16
C TYR A 533 1.63 -7.99 10.24
N VAL A 534 2.70 -7.18 10.25
CA VAL A 534 2.59 -5.72 10.27
C VAL A 534 3.36 -5.13 9.09
N LEU A 535 2.70 -4.23 8.37
CA LEU A 535 3.27 -3.42 7.29
C LEU A 535 3.07 -1.94 7.60
N GLU A 536 4.03 -1.12 7.18
CA GLU A 536 3.90 0.34 7.23
C GLU A 536 3.45 0.90 5.89
N VAL A 537 2.78 2.05 5.94
CA VAL A 537 2.35 2.75 4.71
C VAL A 537 3.57 3.00 3.80
N GLY A 538 3.48 2.55 2.56
CA GLY A 538 4.53 2.59 1.54
C GLY A 538 5.39 1.33 1.43
N GLU A 539 5.29 0.39 2.38
CA GLU A 539 6.00 -0.89 2.29
C GLU A 539 5.39 -1.82 1.23
N SER A 540 6.18 -2.80 0.82
CA SER A 540 5.78 -3.82 -0.17
C SER A 540 6.03 -5.22 0.39
N ALA A 541 5.16 -6.16 0.05
CA ALA A 541 5.22 -7.57 0.45
C ALA A 541 4.74 -8.46 -0.70
N THR A 542 4.84 -9.79 -0.57
CA THR A 542 4.33 -10.75 -1.56
C THR A 542 3.40 -11.75 -0.89
N LEU A 543 2.15 -11.76 -1.33
CA LEU A 543 1.16 -12.76 -0.95
C LEU A 543 1.36 -14.03 -1.79
N ARG A 544 1.61 -15.17 -1.15
CA ARG A 544 1.78 -16.48 -1.78
C ARG A 544 0.58 -17.36 -1.49
N VAL A 545 -0.04 -17.94 -2.52
CA VAL A 545 -1.16 -18.88 -2.42
C VAL A 545 -0.79 -20.22 -3.06
N THR A 546 -0.81 -21.32 -2.30
CA THR A 546 -0.37 -22.64 -2.77
C THR A 546 -1.51 -23.64 -2.81
N ASN A 547 -1.68 -24.35 -3.94
CA ASN A 547 -2.62 -25.47 -4.07
C ASN A 547 -1.92 -26.78 -3.66
N ASN A 548 -2.23 -27.28 -2.46
CA ASN A 548 -1.70 -28.54 -1.94
C ASN A 548 -2.56 -29.75 -2.34
N SER A 549 -3.70 -29.52 -3.00
CA SER A 549 -4.62 -30.59 -3.41
C SER A 549 -4.13 -31.32 -4.65
N PRO A 550 -4.56 -32.59 -4.87
CA PRO A 550 -4.29 -33.31 -6.11
C PRO A 550 -5.20 -32.89 -7.28
N LYS A 551 -6.05 -31.86 -7.10
CA LYS A 551 -7.00 -31.39 -8.11
C LYS A 551 -6.63 -30.00 -8.59
N VAL A 552 -6.97 -29.72 -9.86
CA VAL A 552 -6.95 -28.37 -10.40
C VAL A 552 -8.02 -27.55 -9.69
N LEU A 553 -7.68 -26.36 -9.20
CA LEU A 553 -8.58 -25.47 -8.48
C LEU A 553 -8.80 -24.17 -9.27
N ASN A 554 -9.98 -23.58 -9.15
CA ASN A 554 -10.32 -22.25 -9.66
C ASN A 554 -10.31 -21.29 -8.45
N LEU A 555 -9.40 -20.33 -8.45
CA LEU A 555 -9.14 -19.39 -7.35
C LEU A 555 -9.84 -18.06 -7.57
N THR A 556 -10.36 -17.50 -6.47
CA THR A 556 -10.79 -16.11 -6.36
C THR A 556 -10.31 -15.55 -5.02
N ILE A 557 -9.74 -14.36 -5.01
CA ILE A 557 -9.16 -13.70 -3.84
C ILE A 557 -9.83 -12.36 -3.61
N PHE A 558 -10.24 -12.12 -2.37
CA PHE A 558 -10.81 -10.88 -1.89
C PHE A 558 -9.90 -10.22 -0.86
N ASP A 559 -9.91 -8.90 -0.87
CA ASP A 559 -9.35 -8.05 0.17
C ASP A 559 -10.51 -7.48 0.97
N LEU A 560 -10.52 -7.79 2.27
CA LEU A 560 -11.44 -7.25 3.25
C LEU A 560 -10.72 -6.08 3.91
N GLN A 561 -11.13 -4.87 3.54
CA GLN A 561 -10.38 -3.63 3.71
C GLN A 561 -10.66 -2.97 5.06
N PRO A 562 -9.76 -2.10 5.57
CA PRO A 562 -9.93 -1.41 6.85
C PRO A 562 -11.10 -0.43 6.88
N ASP A 563 -11.60 0.01 5.72
CA ASP A 563 -12.81 0.82 5.57
C ASP A 563 -14.11 -0.02 5.48
N TRP A 564 -14.01 -1.32 5.80
CA TRP A 564 -15.10 -2.31 5.75
C TRP A 564 -15.64 -2.59 4.34
N GLY A 565 -14.85 -2.31 3.31
CA GLY A 565 -15.08 -2.79 1.95
C GLY A 565 -14.68 -4.26 1.78
N VAL A 566 -15.33 -4.95 0.86
CA VAL A 566 -14.93 -6.28 0.37
C VAL A 566 -14.70 -6.15 -1.13
N LYS A 567 -13.46 -6.26 -1.57
CA LYS A 567 -13.11 -6.09 -2.99
C LYS A 567 -12.48 -7.36 -3.53
N LYS A 568 -12.95 -7.84 -4.69
CA LYS A 568 -12.23 -8.89 -5.41
C LYS A 568 -10.93 -8.30 -5.93
N VAL A 569 -9.82 -8.90 -5.53
CA VAL A 569 -8.47 -8.46 -5.89
C VAL A 569 -7.77 -9.43 -6.84
N TYR A 570 -8.28 -10.65 -7.01
CA TYR A 570 -7.76 -11.58 -8.00
C TYR A 570 -8.75 -12.67 -8.40
N PRO A 571 -8.82 -13.07 -9.67
CA PRO A 571 -8.42 -12.24 -10.81
C PRO A 571 -9.32 -11.00 -10.87
N SER A 572 -8.81 -9.84 -11.30
CA SER A 572 -9.61 -8.60 -11.30
C SER A 572 -10.74 -8.67 -12.35
N ASP A 573 -10.48 -9.33 -13.48
CA ASP A 573 -11.30 -9.29 -14.69
C ASP A 573 -12.03 -10.60 -15.03
N ALA A 574 -11.61 -11.73 -14.45
CA ALA A 574 -12.27 -13.01 -14.57
C ALA A 574 -13.05 -13.40 -13.30
N ASP A 575 -13.92 -14.41 -13.40
CA ASP A 575 -14.61 -14.95 -12.22
C ASP A 575 -13.66 -15.76 -11.33
N SER A 576 -12.68 -16.46 -11.92
CA SER A 576 -11.71 -17.29 -11.21
C SER A 576 -10.54 -17.70 -12.13
N GLU A 577 -9.35 -17.86 -11.55
CA GLU A 577 -8.13 -18.31 -12.26
C GLU A 577 -7.76 -19.75 -11.90
N ILE A 578 -7.18 -20.52 -12.82
CA ILE A 578 -6.75 -21.89 -12.50
C ILE A 578 -5.46 -21.88 -11.68
N LEU A 579 -5.40 -22.71 -10.63
CA LEU A 579 -4.16 -23.12 -9.98
C LEU A 579 -4.02 -24.65 -9.99
N ASP A 580 -2.98 -25.13 -10.67
CA ASP A 580 -2.66 -26.57 -10.78
C ASP A 580 -2.18 -27.17 -9.44
N PRO A 581 -2.33 -28.50 -9.25
CA PRO A 581 -1.77 -29.22 -8.11
C PRO A 581 -0.29 -28.93 -7.87
N GLY A 582 0.06 -28.59 -6.63
CA GLY A 582 1.44 -28.33 -6.19
C GLY A 582 2.04 -27.01 -6.69
N ARG A 583 1.27 -26.16 -7.37
CA ARG A 583 1.72 -24.84 -7.82
C ARG A 583 1.36 -23.75 -6.81
N SER A 584 2.13 -22.67 -6.87
CA SER A 584 1.92 -21.45 -6.09
C SER A 584 1.63 -20.28 -7.02
N LEU A 585 0.71 -19.41 -6.59
CA LEU A 585 0.46 -18.09 -7.15
C LEU A 585 1.14 -17.06 -6.23
N GLU A 586 1.94 -16.17 -6.80
CA GLU A 586 2.61 -15.09 -6.07
C GLU A 586 2.06 -13.73 -6.50
N LEU A 587 1.66 -12.92 -5.52
CA LEU A 587 0.93 -11.67 -5.70
C LEU A 587 1.64 -10.55 -4.92
N PRO A 588 2.39 -9.66 -5.58
CA PRO A 588 3.02 -8.53 -4.92
C PRO A 588 1.97 -7.53 -4.42
N LEU A 589 2.07 -7.18 -3.15
CA LEU A 589 1.45 -6.04 -2.51
C LEU A 589 2.46 -4.90 -2.57
N THR A 590 2.25 -3.92 -3.45
CA THR A 590 3.14 -2.76 -3.56
C THR A 590 2.46 -1.51 -3.02
N ASP A 591 3.24 -0.64 -2.39
CA ASP A 591 2.79 0.66 -1.88
C ASP A 591 1.53 0.54 -1.00
N VAL A 592 1.64 -0.27 0.05
CA VAL A 592 0.51 -0.51 0.94
C VAL A 592 0.08 0.81 1.59
N SER A 593 -1.21 1.11 1.59
CA SER A 593 -1.73 2.40 2.01
C SER A 593 -2.90 2.25 2.97
N LEU A 594 -3.23 3.35 3.65
CA LEU A 594 -4.39 3.46 4.53
C LEU A 594 -5.36 4.50 3.96
N PRO A 595 -6.68 4.32 4.18
CA PRO A 595 -7.65 5.35 3.89
C PRO A 595 -7.30 6.69 4.57
N GLU A 596 -7.77 7.78 3.97
CA GLU A 596 -7.54 9.12 4.51
C GLU A 596 -8.09 9.23 5.94
N GLY A 597 -7.29 9.80 6.86
CA GLY A 597 -7.66 9.93 8.27
C GLY A 597 -7.46 8.67 9.15
N TYR A 598 -7.01 7.55 8.58
CA TYR A 598 -6.74 6.32 9.34
C TYR A 598 -5.28 6.30 9.82
N ALA A 599 -5.06 6.05 11.11
CA ALA A 599 -3.73 5.87 11.69
C ALA A 599 -3.23 4.42 11.53
N GLU A 600 -4.14 3.46 11.65
CA GLU A 600 -3.94 2.04 11.41
C GLU A 600 -5.21 1.38 10.85
N GLY A 601 -5.04 0.20 10.24
CA GLY A 601 -6.11 -0.61 9.68
C GLY A 601 -5.67 -2.07 9.58
N VAL A 602 -6.64 -2.98 9.60
CA VAL A 602 -6.40 -4.42 9.38
C VAL A 602 -7.01 -4.80 8.04
N ASP A 603 -6.20 -5.42 7.20
CA ASP A 603 -6.64 -6.06 5.96
C ASP A 603 -6.75 -7.57 6.18
N ALA A 604 -7.77 -8.19 5.58
CA ALA A 604 -7.90 -9.64 5.57
C ALA A 604 -8.03 -10.15 4.13
N VAL A 605 -7.01 -10.89 3.70
CA VAL A 605 -7.02 -11.58 2.40
C VAL A 605 -7.83 -12.85 2.54
N LYS A 606 -8.92 -12.98 1.79
CA LYS A 606 -9.80 -14.15 1.75
C LYS A 606 -9.68 -14.85 0.41
N VAL A 607 -9.21 -16.10 0.40
CA VAL A 607 -9.05 -16.92 -0.80
C VAL A 607 -10.14 -17.98 -0.84
N PHE A 608 -10.88 -18.07 -1.94
CA PHE A 608 -11.80 -19.14 -2.27
C PHE A 608 -11.24 -20.00 -3.39
N ALA A 609 -11.44 -21.31 -3.32
CA ALA A 609 -11.07 -22.24 -4.38
C ALA A 609 -12.14 -23.31 -4.63
N THR A 610 -12.44 -23.57 -5.90
CA THR A 610 -13.46 -24.55 -6.32
C THR A 610 -12.93 -25.44 -7.44
N VAL A 611 -13.41 -26.69 -7.53
CA VAL A 611 -13.05 -27.61 -8.64
C VAL A 611 -13.65 -27.14 -9.97
N GLU A 612 -14.81 -26.49 -9.93
CA GLU A 612 -15.49 -25.94 -11.10
C GLU A 612 -15.38 -24.40 -11.10
N PRO A 613 -15.28 -23.75 -12.27
CA PRO A 613 -15.32 -22.28 -12.37
C PRO A 613 -16.57 -21.75 -11.67
N THR A 614 -16.38 -20.85 -10.70
CA THR A 614 -17.44 -20.35 -9.83
C THR A 614 -17.28 -18.85 -9.64
N SER A 615 -18.34 -18.07 -9.84
CA SER A 615 -18.31 -16.63 -9.60
C SER A 615 -18.63 -16.31 -8.14
N PHE A 616 -17.79 -15.46 -7.54
CA PHE A 616 -17.96 -14.92 -6.19
C PHE A 616 -18.22 -13.41 -6.17
N ASN A 617 -18.36 -12.76 -7.33
CA ASN A 617 -18.43 -11.29 -7.44
C ASN A 617 -19.56 -10.67 -6.62
N TRP A 618 -20.59 -11.44 -6.25
CA TRP A 618 -21.67 -10.94 -5.42
C TRP A 618 -21.31 -10.75 -3.94
N LEU A 619 -20.17 -11.27 -3.51
CA LEU A 619 -19.63 -11.02 -2.17
C LEU A 619 -18.97 -9.64 -2.05
N GLU A 620 -18.76 -8.93 -3.16
CA GLU A 620 -18.21 -7.57 -3.14
C GLU A 620 -19.13 -6.61 -2.39
N LEU A 621 -18.52 -5.73 -1.61
CA LEU A 621 -19.19 -4.76 -0.76
C LEU A 621 -18.40 -3.44 -0.87
N PRO A 622 -19.04 -2.30 -1.16
CA PRO A 622 -18.32 -1.02 -1.15
C PRO A 622 -17.80 -0.69 0.26
N ALA A 623 -16.91 0.29 0.36
CA ALA A 623 -16.50 0.85 1.65
C ALA A 623 -17.73 1.34 2.45
N LEU A 624 -17.66 1.23 3.78
CA LEU A 624 -18.73 1.69 4.66
C LEU A 624 -19.05 3.17 4.41
N ASP A 625 -20.35 3.50 4.41
CA ASP A 625 -20.88 4.86 4.22
C ASP A 625 -20.51 5.53 2.88
N GLN A 626 -19.82 4.83 1.97
CA GLN A 626 -19.67 5.28 0.59
C GLN A 626 -20.82 4.75 -0.28
N PRO A 627 -21.44 5.61 -1.11
CA PRO A 627 -22.31 5.12 -2.16
C PRO A 627 -21.46 4.32 -3.16
N ASN A 628 -22.00 3.20 -3.67
CA ASN A 628 -21.32 2.36 -4.65
C ASN A 628 -20.84 3.23 -5.85
N VAL A 629 -19.54 3.50 -5.96
CA VAL A 629 -18.95 4.56 -6.81
C VAL A 629 -18.91 4.19 -8.30
N ARG A 630 -19.94 3.49 -8.79
CA ARG A 630 -20.32 3.49 -10.22
C ARG A 630 -21.53 4.38 -10.53
N SER A 631 -22.11 5.09 -9.55
CA SER A 631 -23.11 6.13 -9.81
C SER A 631 -22.66 7.50 -9.30
N LEU A 632 -22.31 8.39 -10.22
CA LEU A 632 -21.94 9.78 -9.96
C LEU A 632 -23.08 10.59 -9.32
N LYS A 633 -22.72 11.32 -8.25
CA LYS A 633 -23.32 12.52 -7.64
C LYS A 633 -24.75 12.92 -8.08
N ARG A 634 -25.74 12.54 -7.27
CA ARG A 634 -26.99 13.29 -7.00
C ARG A 634 -27.64 12.77 -5.70
N SER A 635 -28.37 13.62 -4.99
CA SER A 635 -29.29 13.26 -3.88
C SER A 635 -30.10 12.00 -4.24
N PRO A 636 -30.46 11.12 -3.29
CA PRO A 636 -30.85 9.73 -3.55
C PRO A 636 -31.84 9.64 -4.72
N SER A 637 -31.31 9.24 -5.86
CA SER A 637 -31.99 9.30 -7.15
C SER A 637 -32.01 7.97 -7.88
N ASN A 638 -31.43 6.91 -7.29
CA ASN A 638 -31.42 5.61 -7.92
C ASN A 638 -32.42 4.64 -7.23
N PRO A 639 -33.16 3.86 -8.02
CA PRO A 639 -34.11 2.89 -7.50
C PRO A 639 -33.51 1.77 -6.65
N LEU A 640 -32.19 1.55 -6.60
CA LEU A 640 -31.56 0.55 -5.73
C LEU A 640 -31.51 1.03 -4.28
N GLU A 641 -31.23 2.32 -4.03
CA GLU A 641 -31.41 2.94 -2.71
C GLU A 641 -32.89 2.94 -2.28
N GLN A 642 -33.81 3.11 -3.24
CA GLN A 642 -35.26 2.99 -2.99
C GLN A 642 -35.72 1.53 -2.83
N LEU A 643 -35.07 0.55 -3.48
CA LEU A 643 -35.31 -0.89 -3.30
C LEU A 643 -34.79 -1.34 -1.94
N MET A 644 -33.62 -0.85 -1.54
CA MET A 644 -33.07 -1.05 -0.20
C MET A 644 -33.95 -0.42 0.89
N ALA A 645 -34.63 0.70 0.61
CA ALA A 645 -35.67 1.27 1.48
C ALA A 645 -37.03 0.56 1.39
N GLY A 646 -37.33 -0.06 0.24
CA GLY A 646 -38.58 -0.80 -0.04
C GLY A 646 -38.65 -2.20 0.58
N PHE A 647 -37.53 -2.76 1.05
CA PHE A 647 -37.50 -4.04 1.78
C PHE A 647 -38.11 -3.99 3.19
N ALA A 648 -38.61 -2.82 3.63
CA ALA A 648 -39.37 -2.67 4.87
C ALA A 648 -40.87 -3.02 4.74
N ALA A 649 -41.36 -3.35 3.54
CA ALA A 649 -42.78 -3.66 3.30
C ALA A 649 -42.94 -4.98 2.53
N ASP A 650 -42.87 -6.10 3.25
CA ASP A 650 -43.86 -7.20 3.18
C ASP A 650 -43.38 -8.37 4.05
N ALA A 651 -44.26 -8.82 4.95
CA ALA A 651 -43.95 -9.79 6.00
C ALA A 651 -43.60 -11.19 5.44
N PRO A 652 -42.64 -11.92 6.05
CA PRO A 652 -42.37 -13.31 5.69
C PRO A 652 -43.49 -14.25 6.17
N PRO A 653 -43.81 -15.35 5.46
CA PRO A 653 -44.78 -16.32 5.92
C PRO A 653 -44.30 -17.04 7.21
N PRO A 654 -45.21 -17.34 8.15
CA PRO A 654 -44.85 -17.98 9.41
C PRO A 654 -44.66 -19.47 9.15
N ASN A 655 -43.43 -19.97 9.27
CA ASN A 655 -43.02 -21.35 9.63
C ASN A 655 -41.70 -21.74 8.92
N LEU A 656 -40.55 -21.49 9.54
CA LEU A 656 -39.30 -22.13 9.14
C LEU A 656 -38.64 -22.80 10.36
N ARG A 657 -38.62 -24.13 10.34
CA ARG A 657 -37.94 -24.98 11.32
C ARG A 657 -36.43 -24.88 11.09
N ALA A 658 -35.67 -24.73 12.18
CA ALA A 658 -34.22 -24.82 12.17
C ALA A 658 -33.75 -26.19 11.64
N PHE A 659 -32.76 -26.21 10.75
CA PHE A 659 -32.18 -27.44 10.22
C PHE A 659 -30.67 -27.53 10.34
N ASN A 660 -30.23 -28.77 10.64
CA ASN A 660 -28.86 -29.21 10.84
C ASN A 660 -28.12 -29.38 9.51
N LEU A 661 -26.91 -28.82 9.44
CA LEU A 661 -25.93 -29.08 8.37
C LEU A 661 -25.31 -30.47 8.58
N ASN A 662 -25.91 -31.52 8.01
CA ASN A 662 -25.24 -32.80 7.83
C ASN A 662 -25.74 -33.45 6.53
N ALA A 663 -25.05 -33.17 5.43
CA ALA A 663 -25.12 -33.98 4.22
C ALA A 663 -23.67 -34.20 3.74
N PRO A 664 -23.22 -35.46 3.60
CA PRO A 664 -21.88 -35.78 3.13
C PRO A 664 -21.84 -35.55 1.61
N ALA A 665 -21.41 -34.36 1.20
CA ALA A 665 -20.94 -34.14 -0.16
C ALA A 665 -19.42 -33.99 -0.05
N ALA A 666 -18.66 -34.85 -0.73
CA ALA A 666 -17.22 -34.72 -0.86
C ALA A 666 -16.92 -33.30 -1.35
N ALA A 667 -16.51 -32.38 -0.46
CA ALA A 667 -16.56 -30.97 -0.80
C ALA A 667 -15.61 -30.68 -1.96
N THR A 668 -16.17 -30.03 -2.99
CA THR A 668 -15.48 -29.60 -4.22
C THR A 668 -14.93 -28.17 -4.09
N TRP A 669 -14.77 -27.66 -2.86
CA TRP A 669 -14.27 -26.31 -2.61
C TRP A 669 -13.51 -26.20 -1.27
N THR A 670 -12.75 -25.13 -1.11
CA THR A 670 -12.05 -24.75 0.13
C THR A 670 -11.84 -23.23 0.20
N ALA A 671 -11.51 -22.72 1.38
CA ALA A 671 -11.15 -21.32 1.59
C ALA A 671 -9.94 -21.22 2.54
N ALA A 672 -9.21 -20.11 2.44
CA ALA A 672 -8.13 -19.75 3.34
C ALA A 672 -8.15 -18.24 3.62
N GLN A 673 -7.54 -17.80 4.71
CA GLN A 673 -7.50 -16.40 5.10
C GLN A 673 -6.16 -16.04 5.75
N LEU A 674 -5.70 -14.82 5.51
CA LEU A 674 -4.54 -14.21 6.15
C LEU A 674 -4.89 -12.76 6.53
N GLU A 675 -4.54 -12.34 7.75
CA GLU A 675 -4.71 -10.96 8.21
C GLU A 675 -3.36 -10.29 8.39
N PHE A 676 -3.29 -9.02 8.05
CA PHE A 676 -2.14 -8.18 8.35
C PHE A 676 -2.58 -6.76 8.67
N ARG A 677 -1.80 -6.10 9.54
CA ARG A 677 -2.05 -4.73 9.97
C ARG A 677 -1.22 -3.78 9.15
N VAL A 678 -1.85 -2.69 8.70
CA VAL A 678 -1.17 -1.56 8.09
C VAL A 678 -1.22 -0.40 9.06
N ARG A 679 -0.09 0.25 9.31
CA ARG A 679 -0.02 1.46 10.16
C ARG A 679 0.78 2.56 9.48
N ARG A 680 0.49 3.82 9.82
CA ARG A 680 1.38 4.91 9.43
C ARG A 680 2.72 4.75 10.17
N PRO A 681 3.85 5.02 9.52
CA PRO A 681 5.14 5.00 10.20
C PRO A 681 5.12 6.02 11.36
N VAL A 682 5.72 5.64 12.49
CA VAL A 682 5.98 6.56 13.59
C VAL A 682 6.87 7.67 13.03
N GLN A 683 6.37 8.90 13.03
CA GLN A 683 7.18 10.03 12.57
C GLN A 683 8.16 10.38 13.70
N ALA A 684 9.45 10.41 13.39
CA ALA A 684 10.40 11.06 14.29
C ALA A 684 10.03 12.56 14.40
N PRO A 685 10.35 13.23 15.53
CA PRO A 685 10.01 14.64 15.72
C PRO A 685 10.53 15.47 14.56
N ARG A 686 9.61 16.10 13.83
CA ARG A 686 9.97 16.94 12.70
C ARG A 686 10.58 18.25 13.19
N HIS A 687 11.91 18.23 13.27
CA HIS A 687 12.84 19.36 13.35
C HIS A 687 13.00 20.01 14.74
N VAL A 688 14.12 19.68 15.40
CA VAL A 688 14.57 20.30 16.65
C VAL A 688 15.60 21.43 16.40
N ARG A 689 15.91 21.74 15.14
CA ARG A 689 16.90 22.76 14.79
C ARG A 689 16.42 24.21 14.96
N GLU A 690 15.12 24.43 15.19
CA GLU A 690 14.62 25.78 15.42
C GLU A 690 14.63 26.09 16.93
N PRO A 691 15.43 27.07 17.41
CA PRO A 691 15.60 27.33 18.84
C PRO A 691 14.27 27.61 19.57
N ALA A 692 13.30 28.23 18.89
CA ALA A 692 12.00 28.54 19.47
C ALA A 692 11.17 27.27 19.72
N LEU A 693 11.15 26.33 18.75
CA LEU A 693 10.47 25.06 18.88
C LEU A 693 11.12 24.16 19.94
N SER A 694 12.45 24.10 19.99
CA SER A 694 13.15 23.26 20.98
C SER A 694 12.93 23.75 22.41
N LEU A 695 12.89 25.07 22.62
CA LEU A 695 12.55 25.66 23.92
C LEU A 695 11.10 25.37 24.34
N LEU A 696 10.17 25.35 23.38
CA LEU A 696 8.78 25.01 23.63
C LEU A 696 8.65 23.53 24.03
N GLN A 697 9.35 22.64 23.34
CA GLN A 697 9.41 21.20 23.66
C GLN A 697 9.99 20.97 25.06
N ALA A 698 11.09 21.64 25.41
CA ALA A 698 11.67 21.60 26.76
C ALA A 698 10.68 22.06 27.85
N ALA A 699 9.96 23.16 27.60
CA ALA A 699 8.99 23.71 28.56
C ALA A 699 7.79 22.79 28.80
N ILE A 700 7.29 22.14 27.75
CA ILE A 700 6.21 21.14 27.83
C ILE A 700 6.69 19.93 28.64
N GLU A 701 7.87 19.39 28.32
CA GLU A 701 8.39 18.18 28.99
C GLU A 701 8.68 18.43 30.48
N GLU A 702 9.31 19.56 30.83
CA GLU A 702 9.59 19.91 32.22
C GLU A 702 8.30 20.02 33.04
N THR A 703 7.27 20.65 32.47
CA THR A 703 5.96 20.82 33.11
C THR A 703 5.28 19.46 33.33
N SER A 704 5.30 18.60 32.31
CA SER A 704 4.78 17.23 32.41
C SER A 704 5.51 16.41 33.48
N ALA A 705 6.85 16.48 33.54
CA ALA A 705 7.65 15.80 34.55
C ALA A 705 7.37 16.32 35.97
N ALA A 706 7.16 17.63 36.15
CA ALA A 706 6.74 18.21 37.42
C ALA A 706 5.37 17.71 37.87
N GLY A 707 4.42 17.57 36.95
CA GLY A 707 3.10 16.98 37.19
C GLY A 707 3.17 15.53 37.67
N VAL A 708 3.97 14.69 37.00
CA VAL A 708 4.20 13.29 37.40
C VAL A 708 4.84 13.20 38.79
N ARG A 709 5.81 14.06 39.11
CA ARG A 709 6.42 14.11 40.46
C ARG A 709 5.39 14.45 41.55
N ARG A 710 4.49 15.41 41.29
CA ARG A 710 3.38 15.75 42.21
C ARG A 710 2.39 14.59 42.37
N ALA A 711 2.03 13.90 41.29
CA ALA A 711 1.14 12.73 41.33
C ALA A 711 1.76 11.54 42.08
N ARG A 712 3.07 11.31 41.93
CA ARG A 712 3.82 10.28 42.67
C ARG A 712 3.91 10.58 44.16
N ALA A 713 4.09 11.85 44.53
CA ALA A 713 4.01 12.30 45.92
C ALA A 713 2.60 12.13 46.53
N ALA A 714 1.56 12.02 45.69
CA ALA A 714 0.17 11.78 46.07
C ALA A 714 -0.27 10.29 45.98
N GLY A 715 0.65 9.35 45.74
CA GLY A 715 0.36 7.91 45.73
C GLY A 715 0.01 7.29 44.37
N GLY A 716 0.22 7.99 43.25
CA GLY A 716 0.02 7.46 41.89
C GLY A 716 1.13 6.52 41.41
N ALA A 717 0.80 5.64 40.45
CA ALA A 717 1.73 4.71 39.80
C ALA A 717 2.86 5.46 39.04
N PRO A 718 4.07 4.86 38.90
CA PRO A 718 5.17 5.50 38.19
C PRO A 718 4.90 5.52 36.69
N ALA A 719 4.83 6.71 36.09
CA ALA A 719 4.89 6.86 34.64
C ALA A 719 6.34 6.69 34.18
N THR A 720 6.57 5.79 33.22
CA THR A 720 7.73 5.87 32.34
C THR A 720 7.65 7.16 31.54
N ARG A 721 8.80 7.74 31.20
CA ARG A 721 8.89 8.96 30.39
C ARG A 721 7.91 8.90 29.20
N ALA A 722 7.19 9.99 28.97
CA ALA A 722 6.51 10.25 27.70
C ALA A 722 7.54 10.10 26.57
N GLY A 723 7.42 9.03 25.78
CA GLY A 723 8.32 8.80 24.67
C GLY A 723 8.27 9.96 23.69
N VAL A 724 9.28 10.04 22.82
CA VAL A 724 9.36 11.03 21.74
C VAL A 724 8.16 10.95 20.75
N GLY A 725 7.31 9.92 20.87
CA GLY A 725 6.00 9.79 20.20
C GLY A 725 4.80 10.10 21.11
N ASP A 726 4.93 10.98 22.10
CA ASP A 726 3.78 11.47 22.86
C ASP A 726 2.92 12.37 21.95
N THR A 727 1.65 12.03 21.82
CA THR A 727 0.72 12.62 20.85
C THR A 727 0.60 14.14 20.98
N ASP A 728 0.90 14.66 22.18
CA ASP A 728 0.87 16.08 22.49
C ASP A 728 2.06 16.86 21.89
N ILE A 729 3.25 16.26 21.78
CA ILE A 729 4.46 16.89 21.21
C ILE A 729 4.44 16.81 19.67
N GLU A 730 3.98 15.69 19.11
CA GLU A 730 3.78 15.52 17.66
C GLU A 730 2.72 16.49 17.13
N ALA A 731 1.59 16.64 17.84
CA ALA A 731 0.51 17.55 17.44
C ALA A 731 0.92 19.03 17.42
N VAL A 732 1.85 19.45 18.30
CA VAL A 732 2.41 20.81 18.33
C VAL A 732 3.34 21.04 17.13
N THR A 733 4.17 20.05 16.83
CA THR A 733 5.19 20.11 15.77
C THR A 733 4.55 20.12 14.38
N ASP A 734 3.56 19.25 14.13
CA ASP A 734 2.85 19.14 12.86
C ASP A 734 2.08 20.43 12.50
N TYR A 735 1.47 21.10 13.49
CA TYR A 735 0.72 22.34 13.24
C TYR A 735 1.62 23.55 12.97
N TRP A 736 2.81 23.61 13.59
CA TRP A 736 3.76 24.71 13.39
C TRP A 736 4.33 24.74 11.97
N LEU A 737 4.52 23.57 11.37
CA LEU A 737 5.05 23.40 10.02
C LEU A 737 3.99 23.57 8.91
N ASP A 738 2.75 23.12 9.12
CA ASP A 738 1.68 23.19 8.10
C ASP A 738 0.27 23.36 8.70
N PRO A 739 -0.20 24.60 8.96
CA PRO A 739 -1.52 24.83 9.54
C PRO A 739 -2.65 24.66 8.50
N PRO A 740 -3.70 23.84 8.77
CA PRO A 740 -4.77 23.61 7.79
C PRO A 740 -5.68 24.85 7.57
N PRO A 741 -6.31 24.97 6.38
CA PRO A 741 -7.27 26.04 6.06
C PRO A 741 -8.48 26.05 7.01
N ALA A 742 -9.05 27.24 7.25
CA ALA A 742 -10.01 27.52 8.33
C ALA A 742 -11.34 26.71 8.33
N GLY A 743 -11.63 25.90 7.30
CA GLY A 743 -12.95 25.29 7.08
C GLY A 743 -13.13 23.82 7.47
N GLN A 744 -12.13 23.14 8.04
CA GLN A 744 -12.19 21.71 8.37
C GLN A 744 -11.69 21.42 9.79
N ARG A 745 -12.46 21.78 10.83
CA ARG A 745 -12.07 21.58 12.24
C ARG A 745 -13.11 20.73 13.01
N SER A 746 -12.60 19.73 13.73
CA SER A 746 -13.19 18.70 14.61
C SER A 746 -12.71 18.85 16.08
N VAL A 747 -13.09 17.96 17.00
CA VAL A 747 -12.69 18.02 18.44
C VAL A 747 -11.18 17.78 18.67
N ILE A 748 -10.49 17.11 17.75
CA ILE A 748 -9.02 16.98 17.74
C ILE A 748 -8.36 18.35 17.44
N ASP A 749 -9.12 19.32 16.96
CA ASP A 749 -8.64 20.66 16.67
C ASP A 749 -8.56 21.57 17.89
N THR A 750 -9.08 21.18 19.06
CA THR A 750 -8.89 22.00 20.27
C THR A 750 -7.46 21.90 20.82
N ALA A 751 -6.86 20.71 20.87
CA ALA A 751 -5.44 20.54 21.22
C ALA A 751 -4.51 21.21 20.19
N LYS A 752 -4.81 21.07 18.88
CA LYS A 752 -4.10 21.74 17.78
C LYS A 752 -4.28 23.26 17.78
N TYR A 753 -5.44 23.76 18.22
CA TYR A 753 -5.71 25.19 18.43
C TYR A 753 -4.93 25.74 19.63
N CYS A 754 -4.93 25.08 20.79
CA CYS A 754 -4.17 25.50 21.97
C CYS A 754 -2.66 25.51 21.67
N ALA A 755 -2.14 24.49 20.97
CA ALA A 755 -0.76 24.43 20.49
C ALA A 755 -0.43 25.53 19.46
N GLY A 756 -1.33 25.77 18.50
CA GLY A 756 -1.19 26.81 17.49
C GLY A 756 -1.25 28.24 18.03
N VAL A 757 -1.97 28.47 19.13
CA VAL A 757 -2.01 29.75 19.86
C VAL A 757 -0.74 29.92 20.71
N LEU A 758 -0.23 28.86 21.37
CA LEU A 758 1.05 28.88 22.10
C LEU A 758 2.24 29.16 21.19
N ALA A 759 2.32 28.49 20.04
CA ALA A 759 3.42 28.67 19.08
C ALA A 759 3.42 30.05 18.42
N ARG A 760 2.23 30.61 18.10
CA ARG A 760 2.11 32.00 17.65
C ARG A 760 2.48 32.99 18.74
N MET A 761 2.10 32.73 19.99
CA MET A 761 2.54 33.57 21.11
C MET A 761 4.07 33.55 21.28
N GLY A 762 4.75 32.41 21.15
CA GLY A 762 6.21 32.34 21.25
C GLY A 762 6.93 33.17 20.17
N LYS A 763 6.46 33.08 18.91
CA LYS A 763 6.99 33.86 17.79
C LYS A 763 6.68 35.36 17.91
N GLU A 764 5.48 35.71 18.36
CA GLU A 764 5.11 37.12 18.54
C GLU A 764 5.70 37.73 19.83
N PHE A 765 6.09 36.95 20.84
CA PHE A 765 6.88 37.42 21.98
C PHE A 765 8.29 37.86 21.55
N TRP A 766 8.91 37.12 20.63
CA TRP A 766 10.17 37.51 19.98
C TRP A 766 10.02 38.81 19.19
N ASN A 767 8.91 38.99 18.49
CA ASN A 767 8.59 40.23 17.77
C ASN A 767 8.18 41.39 18.70
N ALA A 768 7.52 41.11 19.82
CA ALA A 768 7.10 42.09 20.82
C ALA A 768 8.26 42.64 21.64
N TRP A 769 9.34 41.85 21.84
CA TRP A 769 10.64 42.37 22.29
C TRP A 769 11.19 43.44 21.33
N HIS A 770 10.78 43.42 20.06
CA HIS A 770 11.10 44.40 19.03
C HIS A 770 10.00 45.44 18.73
N GLY A 771 8.91 45.50 19.50
CA GLY A 771 8.10 46.72 19.62
C GLY A 771 6.59 46.62 19.38
N ASP A 772 6.01 45.47 19.01
CA ASP A 772 4.54 45.37 18.83
C ASP A 772 3.83 44.80 20.08
N ARG A 773 3.34 45.71 20.93
CA ARG A 773 2.74 45.38 22.23
C ARG A 773 1.23 45.11 22.17
N ALA A 774 0.57 45.44 21.07
CA ALA A 774 -0.89 45.35 20.96
C ALA A 774 -1.36 43.95 20.57
N GLU A 775 -0.64 43.29 19.66
CA GLU A 775 -0.94 41.92 19.22
C GLU A 775 -0.66 40.89 20.34
N TYR A 776 0.37 41.16 21.15
CA TYR A 776 0.69 40.41 22.37
C TYR A 776 -0.48 40.33 23.37
N GLU A 777 -1.10 41.47 23.72
CA GLU A 777 -2.19 41.50 24.70
C GLU A 777 -3.47 40.83 24.16
N ALA A 778 -3.70 40.88 22.83
CA ALA A 778 -4.82 40.20 22.19
C ALA A 778 -4.70 38.66 22.24
N LEU A 779 -3.51 38.13 21.99
CA LEU A 779 -3.23 36.69 22.06
C LEU A 779 -3.27 36.17 23.51
N LYS A 780 -2.71 36.93 24.46
CA LYS A 780 -2.80 36.63 25.89
C LYS A 780 -4.25 36.59 26.39
N ALA A 781 -5.09 37.52 25.94
CA ALA A 781 -6.51 37.52 26.26
C ALA A 781 -7.26 36.31 25.66
N ALA A 782 -6.88 35.87 24.46
CA ALA A 782 -7.44 34.67 23.84
C ALA A 782 -7.07 33.37 24.58
N LEU A 783 -5.87 33.30 25.18
CA LEU A 783 -5.38 32.16 25.95
C LEU A 783 -5.89 32.12 27.41
N THR A 784 -6.28 33.29 27.95
CA THR A 784 -6.76 33.44 29.34
C THR A 784 -8.28 33.65 29.46
N ALA A 785 -9.00 33.63 28.34
CA ALA A 785 -10.46 33.69 28.32
C ALA A 785 -11.06 32.48 29.05
N ARG A 786 -11.88 32.75 30.08
CA ARG A 786 -12.64 31.71 30.80
C ARG A 786 -13.49 30.93 29.79
N PHE A 787 -13.38 29.59 29.80
CA PHE A 787 -14.11 28.59 28.99
C PHE A 787 -13.50 28.21 27.63
N THR A 788 -12.26 27.70 27.60
CA THR A 788 -11.74 26.89 26.48
C THR A 788 -11.15 25.58 27.01
N ASP A 789 -11.20 24.50 26.21
CA ASP A 789 -10.75 23.14 26.59
C ASP A 789 -9.21 22.98 26.67
N CYS A 790 -8.45 24.08 26.74
CA CYS A 790 -7.00 24.04 26.92
C CYS A 790 -6.68 23.70 28.40
N ASP A 791 -5.99 22.59 28.64
CA ASP A 791 -5.52 22.17 29.98
C ASP A 791 -4.69 23.31 30.64
N LEU A 792 -4.87 23.53 31.94
CA LEU A 792 -4.11 24.45 32.78
C LEU A 792 -2.58 24.26 32.69
N ARG A 793 -2.12 23.05 32.34
CA ARG A 793 -0.69 22.71 32.16
C ARG A 793 -0.02 23.48 31.02
N PHE A 794 -0.75 23.92 30.01
CA PHE A 794 -0.20 24.73 28.92
C PHE A 794 0.16 26.16 29.33
N VAL A 795 -0.51 26.71 30.35
CA VAL A 795 -0.16 28.01 30.94
C VAL A 795 1.13 27.90 31.75
N GLU A 796 1.34 26.79 32.45
CA GLU A 796 2.61 26.50 33.15
C GLU A 796 3.76 26.32 32.15
N ALA A 797 3.54 25.60 31.04
CA ALA A 797 4.54 25.46 29.97
C ALA A 797 4.88 26.82 29.32
N LEU A 798 3.89 27.70 29.10
CA LEU A 798 4.15 29.05 28.60
C LEU A 798 4.99 29.88 29.58
N ALA A 799 4.73 29.78 30.89
CA ALA A 799 5.53 30.46 31.90
C ALA A 799 7.00 30.00 31.86
N ARG A 800 7.23 28.68 31.78
CA ARG A 800 8.58 28.10 31.62
C ARG A 800 9.27 28.56 30.33
N TYR A 801 8.55 28.56 29.22
CA TYR A 801 9.05 29.07 27.95
C TYR A 801 9.50 30.53 28.06
N LEU A 802 8.72 31.39 28.74
CA LEU A 802 9.08 32.79 28.97
C LEU A 802 10.30 32.95 29.88
N GLU A 803 10.41 32.14 30.93
CA GLU A 803 11.61 32.10 31.77
C GLU A 803 12.86 31.76 30.95
N PHE A 804 12.77 30.80 30.02
CA PHE A 804 13.90 30.47 29.14
C PHE A 804 14.22 31.56 28.12
N LEU A 805 13.22 32.30 27.64
CA LEU A 805 13.46 33.46 26.77
C LEU A 805 14.15 34.60 27.54
N GLU A 806 13.74 34.86 28.78
CA GLU A 806 14.42 35.83 29.66
C GLU A 806 15.85 35.41 29.99
N SER A 807 16.14 34.11 30.02
CA SER A 807 17.48 33.58 30.32
C SER A 807 18.47 33.60 29.15
N LYS A 808 18.05 33.99 27.92
CA LYS A 808 18.91 34.12 26.71
C LYS A 808 19.97 35.23 26.76
N GLY A 809 20.51 35.52 27.95
CA GLY A 809 21.62 36.45 28.15
C GLY A 809 22.90 36.05 27.41
N GLU A 810 23.96 36.83 27.60
CA GLU A 810 25.26 36.55 26.98
C GLU A 810 25.81 35.19 27.43
N VAL A 811 26.10 34.28 26.47
CA VAL A 811 26.71 32.97 26.75
C VAL A 811 28.02 33.20 27.50
N PRO A 812 28.24 32.57 28.67
CA PRO A 812 29.41 32.84 29.53
C PRO A 812 30.68 32.17 28.99
N TYR A 813 31.03 32.45 27.74
CA TYR A 813 32.15 31.87 27.02
C TYR A 813 33.48 32.25 27.67
N ARG A 814 34.29 31.24 27.99
CA ARG A 814 35.53 31.37 28.78
C ARG A 814 36.75 31.41 27.86
N ARG A 815 37.28 32.61 27.63
CA ARG A 815 38.49 32.82 26.81
C ARG A 815 39.76 32.52 27.59
N TRP A 816 40.76 31.94 26.92
CA TRP A 816 42.10 31.78 27.48
C TRP A 816 42.73 33.14 27.79
N GLN A 817 43.60 33.17 28.80
CA GLN A 817 44.40 34.33 29.18
C GLN A 817 45.87 34.15 28.79
N ASN A 818 46.36 32.91 28.84
CA ASN A 818 47.63 32.49 28.27
C ASN A 818 47.42 31.34 27.28
N LEU A 819 48.24 31.25 26.23
CA LEU A 819 48.13 30.16 25.25
C LEU A 819 48.27 28.77 25.90
N SER A 820 48.95 28.64 27.04
CA SER A 820 49.05 27.38 27.79
C SER A 820 47.76 26.96 28.50
N ASP A 821 46.77 27.83 28.59
CA ASP A 821 45.51 27.53 29.30
C ASP A 821 44.75 26.39 28.60
N PHE A 822 43.93 25.68 29.39
CA PHE A 822 43.05 24.58 28.96
C PHE A 822 43.78 23.37 28.34
N VAL A 823 45.10 23.31 28.48
CA VAL A 823 45.90 22.10 28.27
C VAL A 823 45.86 21.27 29.54
N VAL A 824 45.28 20.07 29.46
CA VAL A 824 45.11 19.16 30.60
C VAL A 824 46.09 18.00 30.48
N GLU A 825 47.10 18.00 31.34
CA GLU A 825 48.12 16.96 31.42
C GLU A 825 47.76 15.87 32.44
N GLY A 826 48.28 14.66 32.26
CA GLY A 826 48.14 13.54 33.21
C GLY A 826 46.76 12.87 33.24
N LYS A 827 45.80 13.31 32.41
CA LYS A 827 44.48 12.69 32.27
C LYS A 827 44.37 11.72 31.09
N LEU A 828 45.34 11.75 30.17
CA LEU A 828 45.41 10.87 29.00
C LEU A 828 46.70 10.03 29.07
N PRO A 829 46.65 8.77 29.53
CA PRO A 829 47.77 7.83 29.43
C PRO A 829 48.20 7.56 27.97
N ALA A 830 49.38 6.98 27.78
CA ALA A 830 49.90 6.61 26.46
C ALA A 830 49.15 5.42 25.83
N ASP A 831 48.53 4.59 26.66
CA ASP A 831 47.73 3.40 26.34
C ASP A 831 46.22 3.61 26.59
N ALA A 832 45.77 4.86 26.59
CA ALA A 832 44.41 5.20 26.98
C ALA A 832 43.36 4.72 25.97
N SER A 833 42.24 4.19 26.48
CA SER A 833 40.98 4.04 25.75
C SER A 833 40.12 5.30 25.94
N VAL A 834 39.61 5.88 24.85
CA VAL A 834 38.80 7.09 24.83
C VAL A 834 37.44 6.78 24.22
N GLY A 835 36.37 6.86 25.01
CA GLY A 835 35.00 6.73 24.54
C GLY A 835 34.45 8.06 24.02
N VAL A 836 33.73 8.04 22.91
CA VAL A 836 33.16 9.24 22.27
C VAL A 836 31.68 9.01 21.94
N VAL A 837 30.83 9.94 22.37
CA VAL A 837 29.38 9.97 22.12
C VAL A 837 28.93 11.39 21.75
N ALA A 838 27.86 11.53 20.99
CA ALA A 838 27.26 12.82 20.63
C ALA A 838 25.74 12.68 20.47
N ASP A 839 24.98 13.78 20.60
CA ASP A 839 23.50 13.75 20.62
C ASP A 839 22.96 12.73 21.63
N TRP A 840 23.67 12.63 22.75
CA TRP A 840 23.47 11.57 23.72
C TRP A 840 22.51 11.99 24.84
N GLY A 841 22.51 13.28 25.19
CA GLY A 841 21.77 13.83 26.32
C GLY A 841 20.27 13.92 26.11
N THR A 842 19.63 12.86 25.62
CA THR A 842 18.20 12.83 25.34
C THR A 842 17.37 12.51 26.57
N GLY A 843 17.94 11.84 27.58
CA GLY A 843 17.24 11.33 28.76
C GLY A 843 16.47 10.02 28.52
N GLN A 844 16.65 9.38 27.35
CA GLN A 844 16.00 8.13 27.00
C GLN A 844 16.77 6.92 27.57
N PRO A 845 16.12 5.76 27.80
CA PRO A 845 16.80 4.54 28.23
C PRO A 845 17.95 4.10 27.32
N GLU A 846 17.81 4.33 26.02
CA GLU A 846 18.77 3.99 24.97
C GLU A 846 20.09 4.74 25.15
N ALA A 847 20.04 6.04 25.50
CA ALA A 847 21.23 6.82 25.84
C ALA A 847 22.03 6.12 26.96
N VAL A 848 21.34 5.71 28.02
CA VAL A 848 21.99 5.05 29.15
C VAL A 848 22.64 3.73 28.73
N GLU A 849 22.02 2.98 27.80
CA GLU A 849 22.61 1.74 27.29
C GLU A 849 23.85 1.98 26.43
N VAL A 850 23.83 2.95 25.53
CA VAL A 850 25.03 3.33 24.74
C VAL A 850 26.19 3.70 25.67
N LEU A 851 25.94 4.48 26.72
CA LEU A 851 26.99 4.84 27.68
C LEU A 851 27.48 3.62 28.49
N ARG A 852 26.60 2.65 28.80
CA ARG A 852 27.03 1.39 29.43
C ARG A 852 27.92 0.58 28.49
N GLN A 853 27.63 0.56 27.20
CA GLN A 853 28.47 -0.12 26.20
C GLN A 853 29.83 0.56 26.08
N VAL A 854 29.88 1.89 26.01
CA VAL A 854 31.14 2.66 26.07
C VAL A 854 31.94 2.28 27.31
N LYS A 855 31.31 2.19 28.49
CA LYS A 855 31.98 1.77 29.74
C LYS A 855 32.58 0.35 29.67
N ARG A 856 31.97 -0.57 28.92
CA ARG A 856 32.50 -1.95 28.75
C ARG A 856 33.85 -1.98 28.02
N HIS A 857 34.22 -0.91 27.31
CA HIS A 857 35.52 -0.75 26.67
C HIS A 857 36.62 -0.23 27.60
N ASP A 858 36.36 -0.18 28.92
CA ASP A 858 37.26 0.30 29.96
C ASP A 858 37.92 1.66 29.63
N PRO A 859 37.12 2.69 29.27
CA PRO A 859 37.66 3.97 28.83
C PRO A 859 38.33 4.68 30.00
N ARG A 860 39.49 5.29 29.75
CA ARG A 860 40.13 6.21 30.71
C ARG A 860 39.53 7.60 30.63
N VAL A 861 39.07 7.98 29.44
CA VAL A 861 38.44 9.26 29.13
C VAL A 861 37.13 9.00 28.38
N VAL A 862 36.08 9.73 28.70
CA VAL A 862 34.84 9.75 27.89
C VAL A 862 34.52 11.20 27.52
N VAL A 863 34.29 11.44 26.23
CA VAL A 863 33.99 12.76 25.69
C VAL A 863 32.58 12.78 25.09
N HIS A 864 31.77 13.76 25.51
CA HIS A 864 30.52 14.11 24.84
C HIS A 864 30.78 15.23 23.82
N LEU A 865 30.40 15.04 22.56
CA LEU A 865 30.67 16.03 21.50
C LEU A 865 29.62 17.16 21.41
N GLY A 866 28.46 17.00 22.05
CA GLY A 866 27.43 18.04 22.08
C GLY A 866 26.01 17.50 22.03
N ASP A 867 25.08 18.41 22.30
CA ASP A 867 23.62 18.27 22.27
C ASP A 867 22.99 17.42 23.39
N VAL A 868 22.54 18.15 24.40
CA VAL A 868 21.54 17.74 25.40
C VAL A 868 20.18 18.29 24.97
N TYR A 869 19.26 17.37 24.65
CA TYR A 869 17.96 17.71 24.10
C TYR A 869 16.95 18.07 25.19
N TYR A 870 16.03 19.00 24.92
CA TYR A 870 15.79 19.70 23.65
C TYR A 870 16.54 21.04 23.52
N ALA A 871 16.86 21.72 24.62
CA ALA A 871 17.40 23.09 24.58
C ALA A 871 18.47 23.38 25.65
N GLY A 872 19.10 22.33 26.18
CA GLY A 872 20.17 22.43 27.18
C GLY A 872 19.76 23.16 28.46
N THR A 873 18.49 23.10 28.85
CA THR A 873 18.00 23.77 30.06
C THR A 873 18.67 23.21 31.33
N ALA A 874 18.59 23.93 32.45
CA ALA A 874 19.12 23.45 33.73
C ALA A 874 18.52 22.10 34.14
N TYR A 875 17.25 21.88 33.81
CA TYR A 875 16.57 20.61 34.07
C TYR A 875 17.16 19.47 33.23
N GLU A 876 17.32 19.68 31.92
CA GLU A 876 17.85 18.69 30.97
C GLU A 876 19.32 18.36 31.28
N MET A 877 20.16 19.37 31.52
CA MET A 877 21.57 19.19 31.87
C MET A 877 21.76 18.36 33.15
N GLU A 878 20.91 18.54 34.15
CA GLU A 878 20.98 17.75 35.38
C GLU A 878 20.43 16.32 35.17
N ASN A 879 19.22 16.21 34.62
CA ASN A 879 18.46 14.95 34.65
C ASN A 879 18.70 14.04 33.45
N TYR A 880 19.02 14.61 32.29
CA TYR A 880 19.24 13.85 31.05
C TYR A 880 20.72 13.62 30.79
N PHE A 881 21.57 14.53 31.27
CA PHE A 881 23.01 14.42 31.12
C PHE A 881 23.73 14.00 32.42
N TYR A 882 23.86 14.92 33.39
CA TYR A 882 24.79 14.75 34.51
C TYR A 882 24.50 13.54 35.40
N LEU A 883 23.25 13.36 35.83
CA LEU A 883 22.88 12.27 36.73
C LEU A 883 23.06 10.88 36.07
N PRO A 884 22.52 10.61 34.86
CA PRO A 884 22.76 9.34 34.19
C PRO A 884 24.24 9.10 33.87
N TRP A 885 24.96 10.15 33.43
CA TRP A 885 26.39 10.06 33.10
C TRP A 885 27.23 9.63 34.30
N ARG A 886 27.04 10.31 35.43
CA ARG A 886 27.72 9.98 36.69
C ARG A 886 27.32 8.60 37.20
N GLN A 887 26.05 8.23 37.10
CA GLN A 887 25.55 6.93 37.53
C GLN A 887 26.21 5.77 36.76
N VAL A 888 26.35 5.90 35.44
CA VAL A 888 26.95 4.87 34.60
C VAL A 888 28.47 4.86 34.78
N LEU A 889 29.16 5.98 34.58
CA LEU A 889 30.63 5.99 34.57
C LEU A 889 31.26 5.88 35.95
N GLN A 890 30.58 6.37 37.01
CA GLN A 890 31.06 6.37 38.40
C GLN A 890 32.49 6.96 38.52
N PRO A 891 32.73 8.19 38.03
CA PRO A 891 34.08 8.74 37.88
C PRO A 891 34.89 8.77 39.18
N GLU A 892 34.23 8.85 40.35
CA GLU A 892 34.89 8.84 41.66
C GLU A 892 35.51 7.48 42.02
N THR A 893 34.98 6.37 41.50
CA THR A 893 35.47 5.01 41.79
C THR A 893 36.18 4.37 40.60
N SER A 894 35.75 4.66 39.38
CA SER A 894 36.38 4.18 38.14
C SER A 894 37.59 5.02 37.72
N GLY A 895 37.67 6.26 38.22
CA GLY A 895 38.70 7.22 37.84
C GLY A 895 38.51 7.83 36.45
N VAL A 896 37.47 7.44 35.70
CA VAL A 896 37.22 7.91 34.32
C VAL A 896 37.11 9.43 34.28
N ALA A 897 37.90 10.07 33.40
CA ALA A 897 37.80 11.51 33.18
C ALA A 897 36.69 11.82 32.18
N SER A 898 35.83 12.77 32.50
CA SER A 898 34.72 13.19 31.64
C SER A 898 34.98 14.58 31.07
N PHE A 899 34.75 14.74 29.78
CA PHE A 899 34.81 16.03 29.08
C PHE A 899 33.58 16.21 28.21
N ALA A 900 33.15 17.46 28.02
CA ALA A 900 32.00 17.80 27.20
C ALA A 900 32.29 19.01 26.31
N LEU A 901 31.86 18.92 25.06
CA LEU A 901 31.75 20.04 24.13
C LEU A 901 30.29 20.45 24.02
N PRO A 902 29.99 21.74 23.77
CA PRO A 902 28.63 22.18 23.51
C PRO A 902 28.24 21.88 22.07
N GLY A 903 27.00 21.43 21.89
CA GLY A 903 26.27 21.53 20.64
C GLY A 903 25.37 22.76 20.61
N ASN A 904 24.69 22.98 19.48
CA ASN A 904 23.80 24.14 19.31
C ASN A 904 22.63 24.11 20.30
N HIS A 905 22.09 22.92 20.61
CA HIS A 905 20.99 22.75 21.55
C HIS A 905 21.37 23.15 22.97
N ASP A 906 22.63 22.91 23.35
CA ASP A 906 23.14 23.26 24.68
C ASP A 906 23.12 24.76 24.96
N LEU A 907 23.02 25.58 23.90
CA LEU A 907 23.10 27.04 23.97
C LEU A 907 21.75 27.73 23.77
N TYR A 908 20.68 27.03 23.40
CA TYR A 908 19.36 27.62 23.12
C TYR A 908 18.71 28.30 24.33
N SER A 909 18.98 27.82 25.54
CA SER A 909 18.54 28.43 26.81
C SER A 909 19.55 29.44 27.40
N GLY A 910 20.53 29.90 26.61
CA GLY A 910 21.56 30.86 27.02
C GLY A 910 22.89 30.25 27.47
N GLY A 911 23.03 28.92 27.41
CA GLY A 911 24.29 28.20 27.63
C GLY A 911 24.77 28.13 29.08
N ARG A 912 24.25 28.95 30.00
CA ARG A 912 24.67 28.92 31.41
C ARG A 912 24.61 27.53 32.06
N PRO A 913 23.54 26.72 31.87
CA PRO A 913 23.49 25.36 32.40
C PRO A 913 24.64 24.46 31.93
N PHE A 914 25.07 24.58 30.68
CA PHE A 914 26.21 23.84 30.15
C PHE A 914 27.52 24.23 30.87
N TYR A 915 27.75 25.51 31.11
CA TYR A 915 28.96 25.95 31.84
C TYR A 915 28.93 25.54 33.32
N ASP A 916 27.76 25.50 33.95
CA ASP A 916 27.62 24.96 35.31
C ASP A 916 27.90 23.43 35.33
N LEU A 917 27.58 22.70 34.25
CA LEU A 917 27.99 21.30 34.06
C LEU A 917 29.52 21.17 33.94
N LEU A 918 30.18 22.06 33.17
CA LEU A 918 31.65 22.04 33.05
C LEU A 918 32.34 22.21 34.41
N ASP A 919 31.80 23.06 35.28
CA ASP A 919 32.32 23.26 36.64
C ASP A 919 32.22 21.97 37.49
N LYS A 920 31.16 21.17 37.30
CA LYS A 920 31.04 19.85 37.95
C LYS A 920 32.09 18.85 37.45
N PHE A 921 32.50 18.96 36.19
CA PHE A 921 33.57 18.13 35.62
C PHE A 921 34.97 18.65 35.96
N GLY A 922 35.09 19.87 36.50
CA GLY A 922 36.37 20.55 36.64
C GLY A 922 36.99 20.91 35.28
N GLN A 923 36.15 21.06 34.25
CA GLN A 923 36.56 21.48 32.92
C GLN A 923 36.52 23.02 32.85
N PRO A 924 37.65 23.70 32.61
CA PRO A 924 37.73 25.14 32.77
C PRO A 924 37.03 25.94 31.67
N ALA A 925 36.92 25.42 30.44
CA ALA A 925 36.33 26.08 29.28
C ALA A 925 35.59 25.08 28.37
N SER A 926 34.81 25.58 27.41
CA SER A 926 34.06 24.77 26.43
C SER A 926 34.94 24.10 25.36
N TYR A 927 36.24 24.43 25.35
CA TYR A 927 37.28 23.81 24.52
C TYR A 927 38.46 23.43 25.41
N PHE A 928 39.21 22.41 25.00
CA PHE A 928 40.29 21.83 25.81
C PHE A 928 41.29 21.05 24.96
N CYS A 929 42.48 20.81 25.50
CA CYS A 929 43.49 19.94 24.88
C CYS A 929 44.00 18.90 25.87
N LEU A 930 43.76 17.62 25.61
CA LEU A 930 44.35 16.50 26.35
C LEU A 930 45.63 16.07 25.64
N ARG A 931 46.72 15.84 26.38
CA ARG A 931 48.01 15.45 25.77
C ARG A 931 48.71 14.35 26.56
N ASN A 932 49.41 13.48 25.83
CA ASN A 932 50.41 12.54 26.35
C ASN A 932 51.73 12.73 25.59
N GLU A 933 52.66 11.77 25.59
CA GLU A 933 53.93 11.88 24.86
C GLU A 933 53.76 11.90 23.32
N HIS A 934 52.75 11.20 22.80
CA HIS A 934 52.60 10.93 21.36
C HIS A 934 51.35 11.55 20.72
N TRP A 935 50.33 11.85 21.51
CA TRP A 935 49.01 12.25 21.05
C TRP A 935 48.54 13.53 21.73
N GLN A 936 47.78 14.31 20.98
CA GLN A 936 46.92 15.37 21.50
C GLN A 936 45.49 15.22 20.96
N LEU A 937 44.52 15.32 21.86
CA LEU A 937 43.09 15.39 21.54
C LEU A 937 42.65 16.82 21.83
N ILE A 938 42.13 17.52 20.81
CA ILE A 938 41.73 18.91 20.91
C ILE A 938 40.22 19.00 20.68
N GLY A 939 39.48 19.40 21.71
CA GLY A 939 38.05 19.68 21.63
C GLY A 939 37.80 21.14 21.27
N LEU A 940 36.88 21.38 20.33
CA LEU A 940 36.57 22.70 19.77
C LEU A 940 35.11 23.11 20.04
N ASP A 941 34.90 24.35 20.51
CA ASP A 941 33.56 24.94 20.67
C ASP A 941 33.08 25.52 19.32
N THR A 942 32.49 24.63 18.54
CA THR A 942 31.84 25.00 17.27
C THR A 942 30.40 25.50 17.44
N ALA A 943 29.86 25.55 18.66
CA ALA A 943 28.44 25.85 18.88
C ALA A 943 28.17 27.33 19.17
N LEU A 944 29.14 28.06 19.72
CA LEU A 944 28.97 29.47 20.13
C LEU A 944 28.29 30.34 19.07
N HIS A 945 28.65 30.16 17.80
CA HIS A 945 28.17 30.96 16.67
C HIS A 945 26.93 30.39 15.96
N ASP A 946 26.39 29.23 16.39
CA ASP A 946 25.15 28.64 15.87
C ASP A 946 23.96 28.68 16.87
N ARG A 947 24.15 29.29 18.04
CA ARG A 947 23.16 29.33 19.14
C ARG A 947 21.77 29.93 18.83
N LEU A 948 21.58 30.53 17.64
CA LEU A 948 20.30 31.14 17.21
C LEU A 948 19.74 30.55 15.91
N GLY A 949 20.37 29.51 15.35
CA GLY A 949 20.04 29.01 14.01
C GLY A 949 20.43 30.03 12.93
N GLY A 950 21.61 29.87 12.33
CA GLY A 950 22.22 30.90 11.48
C GLY A 950 23.06 30.36 10.32
N PRO A 951 23.89 31.21 9.67
CA PRO A 951 24.84 30.74 8.66
C PRO A 951 25.82 29.71 9.26
N PRO A 952 26.54 28.94 8.41
CA PRO A 952 27.47 27.91 8.87
C PRO A 952 28.40 28.42 9.98
N THR A 953 28.50 27.67 11.08
CA THR A 953 29.24 28.10 12.28
C THR A 953 30.73 28.37 12.03
N SER A 954 31.37 29.05 12.96
CA SER A 954 32.81 29.34 12.97
C SER A 954 33.37 29.21 14.39
N LEU A 955 34.69 29.13 14.54
CA LEU A 955 35.37 29.27 15.83
C LEU A 955 35.44 30.73 16.25
N GLU A 956 35.38 30.96 17.56
CA GLU A 956 35.67 32.27 18.15
C GLU A 956 37.14 32.66 17.87
N PRO A 957 37.46 33.93 17.51
CA PRO A 957 38.80 34.31 17.08
C PRO A 957 39.94 33.96 18.06
N SER A 958 39.71 34.09 19.38
CA SER A 958 40.70 33.71 20.39
C SER A 958 40.91 32.20 20.43
N GLU A 959 39.87 31.39 20.32
CA GLU A 959 40.00 29.93 20.25
C GLU A 959 40.74 29.50 18.98
N LEU A 960 40.52 30.17 17.84
CA LEU A 960 41.28 29.91 16.62
C LEU A 960 42.79 30.15 16.81
N ASP A 961 43.17 31.25 17.45
CA ASP A 961 44.58 31.55 17.75
C ASP A 961 45.19 30.48 18.68
N TRP A 962 44.42 30.03 19.67
CA TRP A 962 44.82 28.94 20.56
C TRP A 962 44.96 27.61 19.81
N LEU A 963 44.02 27.25 18.94
CA LEU A 963 44.08 26.04 18.12
C LEU A 963 45.32 26.04 17.21
N ARG A 964 45.62 27.16 16.57
CA ARG A 964 46.82 27.32 15.74
C ARG A 964 48.07 27.02 16.55
N ASP A 965 48.20 27.60 17.75
CA ASP A 965 49.31 27.28 18.66
C ASP A 965 49.38 25.79 18.98
N LYS A 966 48.25 25.13 19.30
CA LYS A 966 48.26 23.70 19.64
C LYS A 966 48.68 22.79 18.50
N VAL A 967 48.27 23.09 17.28
CA VAL A 967 48.62 22.29 16.09
C VAL A 967 50.04 22.59 15.59
N GLU A 968 50.46 23.85 15.62
CA GLU A 968 51.79 24.26 15.17
C GLU A 968 52.89 23.83 16.14
N ASN A 969 52.61 23.93 17.45
CA ASN A 969 53.50 23.58 18.55
C ASN A 969 53.11 22.25 19.22
N SER A 970 52.79 21.23 18.41
CA SER A 970 52.41 19.90 18.93
C SER A 970 53.54 19.15 19.63
N GLY A 971 54.80 19.54 19.38
CA GLY A 971 55.98 18.89 19.94
C GLY A 971 56.19 17.46 19.44
N GLY A 972 55.80 17.18 18.19
CA GLY A 972 55.88 15.85 17.57
C GLY A 972 54.67 14.96 17.83
N ARG A 973 53.67 15.45 18.59
CA ARG A 973 52.42 14.73 18.83
C ARG A 973 51.53 14.73 17.59
N ARG A 974 50.83 13.62 17.41
CA ARG A 974 49.74 13.41 16.46
C ARG A 974 48.44 14.03 16.99
N THR A 975 47.58 14.49 16.10
CA THR A 975 46.45 15.36 16.47
C THR A 975 45.11 14.74 16.10
N ILE A 976 44.24 14.60 17.08
CA ILE A 976 42.82 14.28 16.91
C ILE A 976 41.99 15.50 17.27
N LEU A 977 41.12 15.94 16.36
CA LEU A 977 40.15 17.01 16.61
C LEU A 977 38.79 16.43 16.99
N LEU A 978 38.11 17.09 17.91
CA LEU A 978 36.76 16.77 18.38
C LEU A 978 35.90 18.04 18.30
N SER A 979 34.71 17.97 17.72
CA SER A 979 33.76 19.09 17.67
C SER A 979 32.31 18.60 17.67
N HIS A 980 31.35 19.50 17.88
CA HIS A 980 29.95 19.17 17.58
C HIS A 980 29.69 19.22 16.08
N HIS A 981 29.87 20.39 15.46
CA HIS A 981 29.53 20.61 14.06
C HIS A 981 30.59 20.04 13.11
N GLN A 982 30.13 19.55 11.95
CA GLN A 982 30.97 19.01 10.89
C GLN A 982 31.63 20.08 10.01
N LEU A 983 32.77 19.71 9.42
CA LEU A 983 33.42 20.50 8.36
C LEU A 983 32.69 20.35 7.01
N PHE A 984 32.19 19.15 6.72
CA PHE A 984 31.44 18.80 5.51
C PHE A 984 30.51 17.62 5.77
N SER A 985 29.53 17.42 4.88
CA SER A 985 28.45 16.44 5.05
C SER A 985 28.01 15.79 3.72
N THR A 986 27.54 14.54 3.81
CA THR A 986 26.85 13.83 2.72
C THR A 986 25.40 14.28 2.51
N ASN A 987 24.77 14.90 3.52
CA ASN A 987 23.33 15.19 3.55
C ASN A 987 22.99 16.66 3.83
N GLU A 988 23.63 17.30 4.81
CA GLU A 988 23.43 18.71 5.14
C GLU A 988 24.05 19.67 4.11
N LYS A 989 23.36 20.78 3.84
CA LYS A 989 23.84 21.85 2.94
C LYS A 989 24.12 23.14 3.69
N PHE A 990 25.32 23.66 3.52
CA PHE A 990 25.82 24.91 4.09
C PHE A 990 25.69 26.03 3.05
N GLY A 991 24.58 26.77 3.07
CA GLY A 991 24.35 27.81 2.06
C GLY A 991 24.38 27.27 0.61
N GLY A 992 23.96 26.01 0.42
CA GLY A 992 23.99 25.31 -0.88
C GLY A 992 25.28 24.53 -1.19
N LYS A 993 26.29 24.58 -0.32
CA LYS A 993 27.53 23.79 -0.43
C LYS A 993 27.49 22.53 0.43
N SER A 994 28.34 21.56 0.13
CA SER A 994 28.53 20.35 0.94
C SER A 994 29.44 20.53 2.17
N TYR A 995 30.03 21.72 2.35
CA TYR A 995 30.98 22.02 3.41
C TYR A 995 30.73 23.40 4.05
N ASN A 996 31.07 23.51 5.34
CA ASN A 996 31.04 24.76 6.09
C ASN A 996 32.22 25.65 5.68
N GLU A 997 31.95 26.67 4.87
CA GLU A 997 32.99 27.56 4.33
C GLU A 997 33.66 28.43 5.39
N ASN A 998 32.94 28.82 6.45
CA ASN A 998 33.46 29.67 7.51
C ASN A 998 34.48 28.91 8.34
N LEU A 999 34.11 27.71 8.79
CA LEU A 999 35.01 26.82 9.53
C LEU A 999 36.19 26.39 8.64
N TYR A 1000 35.93 26.00 7.38
CA TYR A 1000 37.00 25.62 6.45
C TYR A 1000 38.02 26.74 6.23
N GLY A 1001 37.57 27.98 6.07
CA GLY A 1001 38.45 29.13 5.93
C GLY A 1001 39.38 29.35 7.13
N GLN A 1002 38.96 28.94 8.34
CA GLN A 1002 39.75 29.06 9.56
C GLN A 1002 40.76 27.91 9.71
N VAL A 1003 40.37 26.68 9.37
CA VAL A 1003 41.13 25.47 9.71
C VAL A 1003 41.92 24.85 8.55
N ALA A 1004 41.66 25.22 7.30
CA ALA A 1004 42.30 24.62 6.11
C ALA A 1004 43.84 24.50 6.20
N PRO A 1005 44.59 25.52 6.70
CA PRO A 1005 46.05 25.41 6.83
C PRO A 1005 46.52 24.35 7.84
N LEU A 1006 45.65 23.95 8.78
CA LEU A 1006 45.96 23.03 9.87
C LEU A 1006 45.66 21.57 9.51
N LEU A 1007 44.74 21.31 8.58
CA LEU A 1007 44.27 19.96 8.23
C LEU A 1007 45.38 18.95 7.87
N PRO A 1008 46.48 19.32 7.19
CA PRO A 1008 47.57 18.38 6.91
C PRO A 1008 48.27 17.82 8.16
N ARG A 1009 48.07 18.43 9.33
CA ARG A 1009 48.61 18.01 10.62
C ARG A 1009 47.59 17.33 11.53
N VAL A 1010 46.38 17.07 11.01
CA VAL A 1010 45.28 16.42 11.72
C VAL A 1010 45.16 14.97 11.22
N ASP A 1011 45.28 14.02 12.14
CA ASP A 1011 45.22 12.59 11.85
C ASP A 1011 43.78 12.08 11.74
N LEU A 1012 42.89 12.63 12.57
CA LEU A 1012 41.47 12.28 12.67
C LEU A 1012 40.67 13.48 13.18
N TRP A 1013 39.46 13.68 12.66
CA TRP A 1013 38.47 14.60 13.23
C TRP A 1013 37.13 13.87 13.43
N LEU A 1014 36.66 13.81 14.67
CA LEU A 1014 35.34 13.27 15.05
C LEU A 1014 34.36 14.42 15.34
N TRP A 1015 33.14 14.33 14.82
CA TRP A 1015 32.06 15.28 15.09
C TRP A 1015 30.70 14.62 15.32
N GLY A 1016 29.76 15.36 15.89
CA GLY A 1016 28.47 14.84 16.38
C GLY A 1016 27.23 15.27 15.60
N HIS A 1017 27.16 16.51 15.11
CA HIS A 1017 25.89 17.17 14.78
C HIS A 1017 24.92 16.49 13.80
N GLU A 1018 25.38 15.61 12.90
CA GLU A 1018 24.46 14.81 12.09
C GLU A 1018 24.15 13.51 12.81
N HIS A 1019 22.87 13.25 13.10
CA HIS A 1019 22.37 12.09 13.85
C HIS A 1019 22.59 10.75 13.11
N ASP A 1020 23.84 10.43 12.79
CA ASP A 1020 24.26 9.35 11.92
C ASP A 1020 25.70 8.93 12.26
N LEU A 1021 26.11 7.78 11.72
CA LEU A 1021 27.49 7.31 11.72
C LEU A 1021 28.03 7.32 10.29
N VAL A 1022 28.90 8.29 9.98
CA VAL A 1022 29.45 8.45 8.64
C VAL A 1022 30.97 8.36 8.64
N VAL A 1023 31.51 7.43 7.85
CA VAL A 1023 32.95 7.26 7.63
C VAL A 1023 33.34 7.93 6.32
N PHE A 1024 33.82 9.17 6.39
CA PHE A 1024 34.20 9.93 5.20
C PHE A 1024 35.55 9.49 4.60
N GLY A 1025 35.69 9.61 3.28
CA GLY A 1025 36.99 9.49 2.60
C GLY A 1025 37.85 10.74 2.76
N ASP A 1026 39.06 10.72 2.21
CA ASP A 1026 39.92 11.91 2.13
C ASP A 1026 39.19 13.01 1.34
N HIS A 1027 39.00 14.16 1.98
CA HIS A 1027 38.25 15.27 1.39
C HIS A 1027 38.73 16.62 1.93
N MET A 1028 38.88 17.59 1.03
CA MET A 1028 39.25 18.97 1.35
C MET A 1028 40.55 19.14 2.18
N GLY A 1029 41.47 18.17 2.11
CA GLY A 1029 42.73 18.18 2.86
C GLY A 1029 42.65 17.55 4.25
N LEU A 1030 41.47 17.10 4.68
CA LEU A 1030 41.28 16.26 5.86
C LEU A 1030 41.29 14.78 5.45
N ARG A 1031 42.30 14.04 5.93
CA ARG A 1031 42.47 12.62 5.57
C ARG A 1031 41.37 11.72 6.14
N ARG A 1032 40.90 12.01 7.36
CA ARG A 1032 39.92 11.19 8.10
C ARG A 1032 38.95 12.08 8.88
N GLY A 1033 37.75 12.26 8.34
CA GLY A 1033 36.62 12.89 9.04
C GLY A 1033 35.57 11.85 9.39
N ARG A 1034 34.92 11.94 10.55
CA ARG A 1034 33.91 10.96 10.98
C ARG A 1034 32.76 11.66 11.71
N CYS A 1035 31.54 11.31 11.33
CA CYS A 1035 30.36 11.66 12.11
C CYS A 1035 30.03 10.54 13.09
N VAL A 1036 29.78 10.87 14.35
CA VAL A 1036 29.39 9.94 15.43
C VAL A 1036 28.19 10.55 16.20
N GLY A 1037 27.20 11.04 15.46
CA GLY A 1037 26.02 11.74 16.00
C GLY A 1037 24.83 10.86 16.36
N GLY A 1038 24.88 9.58 16.02
CA GLY A 1038 23.76 8.68 16.25
C GLY A 1038 23.63 8.18 17.70
N SER A 1039 24.23 8.79 18.74
CA SER A 1039 24.36 8.09 20.04
C SER A 1039 23.08 7.92 20.85
N ALA A 1040 22.07 8.78 20.72
CA ALA A 1040 20.78 8.54 21.40
C ALA A 1040 19.57 9.26 20.79
N PHE A 1041 19.77 10.18 19.84
CA PHE A 1041 18.65 10.84 19.17
C PHE A 1041 17.88 9.84 18.29
N PRO A 1042 16.55 9.72 18.41
CA PRO A 1042 15.76 8.76 17.65
C PRO A 1042 15.54 9.26 16.22
N VAL A 1043 16.28 8.71 15.27
CA VAL A 1043 16.16 9.01 13.83
C VAL A 1043 15.22 8.01 13.17
N GLY A 1044 14.16 8.50 12.52
CA GLY A 1044 13.19 7.61 11.87
C GLY A 1044 13.82 6.80 10.75
N LYS A 1045 13.42 5.52 10.57
CA LYS A 1045 14.02 4.62 9.54
C LYS A 1045 13.90 5.10 8.08
N TYR A 1046 13.09 6.13 7.82
CA TYR A 1046 12.90 6.79 6.52
C TYR A 1046 13.31 8.27 6.50
N GLU A 1047 13.83 8.80 7.60
CA GLU A 1047 14.22 10.21 7.72
C GLU A 1047 15.52 10.51 6.96
N GLN A 1048 16.44 9.55 6.95
CA GLN A 1048 17.65 9.65 6.14
C GLN A 1048 17.32 9.43 4.65
N PRO A 1049 17.82 10.29 3.75
CA PRO A 1049 17.53 10.17 2.33
C PRO A 1049 18.18 8.89 1.76
N ALA A 1050 17.43 8.15 0.94
CA ALA A 1050 17.93 6.92 0.29
C ALA A 1050 19.14 7.17 -0.63
N VAL A 1051 19.31 8.42 -1.09
CA VAL A 1051 20.45 8.88 -1.89
C VAL A 1051 21.04 10.11 -1.20
N PRO A 1052 22.38 10.18 -0.98
CA PRO A 1052 23.03 11.34 -0.39
C PRO A 1052 22.70 12.63 -1.14
N GLN A 1053 22.46 13.72 -0.40
CA GLN A 1053 22.17 15.03 -1.01
C GLN A 1053 23.40 15.69 -1.64
N ASN A 1054 24.60 15.33 -1.15
CA ASN A 1054 25.89 15.81 -1.59
C ASN A 1054 26.74 14.63 -2.12
N PRO A 1055 26.48 14.14 -3.35
CA PRO A 1055 27.13 12.94 -3.88
C PRO A 1055 28.64 13.10 -4.09
N ASP A 1056 29.16 14.33 -4.13
CA ASP A 1056 30.58 14.63 -4.33
C ASP A 1056 31.44 14.45 -3.06
N VAL A 1057 30.81 14.28 -1.88
CA VAL A 1057 31.52 14.00 -0.64
C VAL A 1057 31.79 12.50 -0.55
N PRO A 1058 33.06 12.05 -0.54
CA PRO A 1058 33.38 10.63 -0.49
C PRO A 1058 33.10 10.07 0.90
N PHE A 1059 32.46 8.89 0.97
CA PHE A 1059 32.20 8.17 2.21
C PHE A 1059 32.07 6.66 1.98
N ASN A 1060 32.23 5.87 3.04
CA ASN A 1060 32.09 4.43 3.00
C ASN A 1060 30.61 4.01 3.11
N ARG A 1061 30.00 3.63 1.98
CA ARG A 1061 28.60 3.20 1.89
C ARG A 1061 28.30 1.86 2.57
N GLN A 1062 29.33 1.10 2.95
CA GLN A 1062 29.16 -0.19 3.64
C GLN A 1062 29.00 -0.02 5.15
N VAL A 1063 29.34 1.15 5.69
CA VAL A 1063 29.17 1.47 7.10
C VAL A 1063 27.85 2.24 7.22
N ALA A 1064 26.82 1.56 7.71
CA ALA A 1064 25.51 2.14 7.94
C ALA A 1064 24.91 1.53 9.22
N LEU A 1065 24.15 2.35 9.95
CA LEU A 1065 23.44 1.90 11.14
C LEU A 1065 22.31 0.95 10.76
N GLY A 1066 22.12 -0.10 11.56
CA GLY A 1066 20.99 -1.01 11.40
C GLY A 1066 19.65 -0.26 11.51
N LYS A 1067 18.63 -0.76 10.81
CA LYS A 1067 17.25 -0.28 10.95
C LYS A 1067 16.55 -1.12 12.02
N GLY A 1068 16.14 -0.49 13.12
CA GLY A 1068 15.21 -1.06 14.08
C GLY A 1068 13.76 -1.04 13.57
N SER A 1069 12.81 -1.41 14.43
CA SER A 1069 11.39 -1.48 14.08
C SER A 1069 10.78 -0.12 13.72
N ALA A 1070 11.28 0.97 14.29
CA ALA A 1070 10.83 2.35 14.03
C ALA A 1070 11.98 3.33 13.76
N PHE A 1071 13.14 3.14 14.41
CA PHE A 1071 14.27 4.06 14.36
C PHE A 1071 15.56 3.38 13.89
N TYR A 1072 16.55 4.14 13.43
CA TYR A 1072 17.91 3.64 13.25
C TYR A 1072 18.53 3.26 14.60
N GLN A 1073 19.43 2.27 14.59
CA GLN A 1073 20.22 1.91 15.77
C GLN A 1073 21.17 3.05 16.15
N HIS A 1074 21.50 3.15 17.43
CA HIS A 1074 22.40 4.18 17.92
C HIS A 1074 23.88 3.83 17.70
N CYS A 1075 24.80 4.78 17.90
CA CYS A 1075 26.23 4.55 17.68
C CYS A 1075 27.15 5.21 18.71
N TYR A 1076 28.38 4.69 18.81
CA TYR A 1076 29.45 5.31 19.58
C TYR A 1076 30.82 4.96 18.97
N ALA A 1077 31.86 5.71 19.37
CA ALA A 1077 33.23 5.44 18.95
C ALA A 1077 34.16 5.20 20.15
N VAL A 1078 35.20 4.40 19.93
CA VAL A 1078 36.26 4.14 20.90
C VAL A 1078 37.61 4.32 20.20
N VAL A 1079 38.45 5.21 20.72
CA VAL A 1079 39.83 5.41 20.26
C VAL A 1079 40.78 4.82 21.29
N ARG A 1080 41.53 3.79 20.90
CA ARG A 1080 42.57 3.16 21.74
C ARG A 1080 43.94 3.65 21.31
N LEU A 1081 44.65 4.30 22.23
CA LEU A 1081 46.04 4.72 22.02
C LEU A 1081 46.98 3.55 22.36
N ASP A 1082 48.07 3.41 21.61
CA ASP A 1082 49.17 2.48 21.88
C ASP A 1082 50.49 3.16 21.48
N GLY A 1083 51.00 3.99 22.40
CA GLY A 1083 52.19 4.79 22.14
C GLY A 1083 51.97 5.75 20.95
N PRO A 1084 52.78 5.69 19.87
CA PRO A 1084 52.59 6.53 18.67
C PRO A 1084 51.48 6.07 17.72
N ARG A 1085 50.89 4.90 17.96
CA ARG A 1085 49.78 4.35 17.16
C ARG A 1085 48.46 4.54 17.89
N ALA A 1086 47.37 4.48 17.14
CA ALA A 1086 46.02 4.43 17.71
C ALA A 1086 45.06 3.69 16.79
N THR A 1087 44.09 3.00 17.38
CA THR A 1087 42.99 2.35 16.66
C THR A 1087 41.70 3.09 16.96
N ALA A 1088 40.92 3.46 15.94
CA ALA A 1088 39.58 4.02 16.09
C ALA A 1088 38.54 3.00 15.63
N SER A 1089 37.64 2.63 16.54
CA SER A 1089 36.60 1.61 16.34
C SER A 1089 35.21 2.24 16.49
N TYR A 1090 34.28 1.93 15.59
CA TYR A 1090 32.94 2.51 15.55
C TYR A 1090 31.89 1.41 15.66
N TYR A 1091 30.96 1.58 16.59
CA TYR A 1091 29.99 0.56 16.99
C TYR A 1091 28.56 1.04 16.78
N GLU A 1092 27.66 0.10 16.49
CA GLU A 1092 26.22 0.31 16.67
C GLU A 1092 25.73 -0.32 17.98
N ASP A 1093 24.68 0.28 18.54
CA ASP A 1093 23.94 -0.21 19.69
C ASP A 1093 23.21 -1.50 19.34
N SER A 1094 23.68 -2.60 19.90
CA SER A 1094 23.10 -3.94 19.78
C SER A 1094 23.40 -4.72 21.06
N GLU A 1095 22.84 -5.93 21.21
CA GLU A 1095 23.17 -6.80 22.35
C GLU A 1095 24.68 -7.12 22.36
N GLY A 1096 25.45 -6.37 23.15
CA GLY A 1096 26.92 -6.47 23.24
C GLY A 1096 27.73 -5.44 22.43
N GLY A 1097 27.11 -4.58 21.62
CA GLY A 1097 27.76 -3.58 20.76
C GLY A 1097 28.43 -4.18 19.52
N ARG A 1098 27.84 -3.99 18.33
CA ARG A 1098 28.39 -4.54 17.07
C ARG A 1098 29.41 -3.58 16.46
N LEU A 1099 30.63 -4.06 16.24
CA LEU A 1099 31.66 -3.32 15.50
C LEU A 1099 31.24 -3.17 14.03
N LEU A 1100 31.16 -1.94 13.54
CA LEU A 1100 30.83 -1.64 12.14
C LEU A 1100 32.07 -1.33 11.31
N PHE A 1101 33.00 -0.59 11.88
CA PHE A 1101 34.21 -0.14 11.20
C PHE A 1101 35.35 0.03 12.18
N GLU A 1102 36.57 -0.22 11.73
CA GLU A 1102 37.79 -0.04 12.51
C GLU A 1102 38.91 0.44 11.59
N GLU A 1103 39.74 1.35 12.10
CA GLU A 1103 40.89 1.87 11.36
C GLU A 1103 42.08 2.15 12.26
N GLU A 1104 43.27 1.97 11.68
CA GLU A 1104 44.54 2.30 12.32
C GLU A 1104 44.99 3.73 11.93
N LEU A 1105 45.44 4.46 12.93
CA LEU A 1105 46.12 5.73 12.81
C LEU A 1105 47.62 5.45 12.93
N GLU A 1106 48.32 5.39 11.80
CA GLU A 1106 49.78 5.18 11.66
C GLU A 1106 50.52 6.41 11.15
#